data_AF-A0A1M2VGS9-F1
#
_entry.id   AF-A0A1M2VGS9-F1
#
_cell.length_a   1.000
_cell.length_b   1.000
_cell.length_c   1.000
_cell.angle_alpha   90.00
_cell.angle_beta   90.00
_cell.angle_gamma   90.00
#
_symmetry.space_group_name_H-M   'P 1'
#
loop_
_entity.id
_entity.type
_entity.pdbx_description
1 polymer ?
#
loop_
_entity_poly.entity_id
_entity_poly.type
_entity_poly.pdbx_seq_one_letter_code
_entity_poly.pdbx_strand_id
1 'polypeptide(L)'
;MFRDSEGRVRFTRYTVKRDPNGVVIQRSNPYRGLRTPNGLIWAHYLNEFVYIPRVPSVPNYVTTWSRSMVKALGENYDEIEGMWEAPLVPPRVIRPWPVLKLPVGHPAQPDPPLGAVEEGCKWEHSDFMCYHIRADSADVPECDPDKSVSMYTQRVPRRCPADASQECSGRVIFNEDADLANNGQDMRYDFLWCKHFKSRLDAEDIEDRYRTIARAVTEMTMEGIIADENGVQFTSKPQFTAQDGRPSTMTVDKDVYKIRERSWSGTSTPRSGISTPSSAFSSPRLDPTTSGDGDGDADVQKDGTAASEDTMSIDALDLNADASSSTGTDQMVTPKEALLNTDPFSTDGLPKLEEFISDGFLPDVLLVHDPDHTTRHKQAASEPVKYKRVIYQLPNAANVEAAEAKTEANVAHLHLRKTNRLGTGHHSEVYSAPLTLPPPLSAHSRSGQVTVAAKLAFPRCTAHTLLHNEARTYAQFPKHMQEHYCGYNVVPPCRFPVPVGPVVPKYFGFYLPVGEDGNVIWRDEEGAKHSECSEENGCKVRWLSPILLMEQCGEPVEPAKFTVDQRTECFSLVLRLHELHITQGSFYVRNIMIQPGPLRFPPARRSFSRPSFRIIDFGRARSLDQLLAGKEETGRAGVISELQRALWDEEKQARDELLIEECGF
;
A
#
# COMPACT_ATOMS: atom_id res chain seq x y z
N MET A 1 -17.00 -7.13 29.36
CA MET A 1 -17.26 -7.49 27.95
C MET A 1 -18.64 -6.93 27.60
N PHE A 2 -18.74 -5.85 26.82
CA PHE A 2 -20.05 -5.35 26.37
C PHE A 2 -20.40 -6.07 25.07
N ARG A 3 -21.54 -6.77 25.08
CA ARG A 3 -22.16 -7.27 23.86
C ARG A 3 -23.20 -6.23 23.45
N ASP A 4 -23.15 -5.79 22.21
CA ASP A 4 -24.27 -5.02 21.67
C ASP A 4 -25.50 -5.94 21.49
N SER A 5 -26.63 -5.37 21.07
CA SER A 5 -27.88 -6.09 20.80
C SER A 5 -27.72 -7.20 19.75
N GLU A 6 -26.67 -7.16 18.93
CA GLU A 6 -26.32 -8.18 17.94
C GLU A 6 -25.34 -9.24 18.49
N GLY A 7 -25.02 -9.18 19.79
CA GLY A 7 -24.08 -10.12 20.41
C GLY A 7 -22.61 -9.85 20.09
N ARG A 8 -22.29 -8.77 19.38
CA ARG A 8 -20.90 -8.41 19.01
C ARG A 8 -20.19 -7.88 20.24
N VAL A 9 -19.05 -8.49 20.54
CA VAL A 9 -18.17 -8.03 21.62
C VAL A 9 -17.36 -6.86 21.08
N ARG A 10 -17.82 -5.63 21.34
CA ARG A 10 -16.96 -4.46 21.16
C ARG A 10 -15.90 -4.48 22.26
N PHE A 11 -14.65 -4.36 21.85
CA PHE A 11 -13.47 -4.50 22.70
C PHE A 11 -13.63 -3.69 24.00
N THR A 12 -13.70 -4.36 25.16
CA THR A 12 -13.74 -3.65 26.44
C THR A 12 -12.38 -3.11 26.76
N ARG A 13 -12.26 -1.78 26.67
CA ARG A 13 -11.02 -1.05 26.96
C ARG A 13 -10.75 -1.11 28.45
N TYR A 14 -9.56 -1.57 28.79
CA TYR A 14 -9.01 -1.39 30.12
C TYR A 14 -8.87 0.11 30.39
N THR A 15 -9.28 0.55 31.59
CA THR A 15 -9.04 1.92 32.04
C THR A 15 -7.81 1.92 32.92
N VAL A 16 -6.76 2.61 32.50
CA VAL A 16 -5.53 2.75 33.29
C VAL A 16 -5.81 3.68 34.46
N LYS A 17 -5.56 3.20 35.68
CA LYS A 17 -5.62 4.02 36.89
C LYS A 17 -4.44 5.00 36.87
N ARG A 18 -4.76 6.28 36.96
CA ARG A 18 -3.78 7.36 37.13
C ARG A 18 -3.37 7.47 38.59
N ASP A 19 -2.15 7.97 38.83
CA ASP A 19 -1.80 8.51 40.14
C ASP A 19 -2.79 9.65 40.47
N PRO A 20 -3.49 9.63 41.62
CA PRO A 20 -4.36 10.73 42.05
C PRO A 20 -3.66 12.10 42.06
N ASN A 21 -2.34 12.13 42.25
CA ASN A 21 -1.49 13.32 42.21
C ASN A 21 -0.77 13.54 40.87
N GLY A 22 -1.05 12.69 39.88
CA GLY A 22 -0.44 12.75 38.56
C GLY A 22 -0.75 14.04 37.81
N VAL A 23 0.06 14.35 36.81
CA VAL A 23 -0.09 15.59 36.03
C VAL A 23 -1.31 15.54 35.12
N VAL A 24 -2.04 16.66 35.03
CA VAL A 24 -3.14 16.81 34.07
C VAL A 24 -2.58 16.73 32.65
N ILE A 25 -3.07 15.78 31.86
CA ILE A 25 -2.68 15.65 30.46
C ILE A 25 -3.37 16.74 29.64
N GLN A 26 -2.60 17.72 29.18
CA GLN A 26 -3.10 18.79 28.31
C GLN A 26 -3.48 18.31 26.91
N ARG A 27 -4.58 18.83 26.34
CA ARG A 27 -5.07 18.46 24.99
C ARG A 27 -4.06 18.79 23.90
N SER A 28 -3.36 19.90 24.06
CA SER A 28 -2.34 20.40 23.14
C SER A 28 -1.04 19.60 23.17
N ASN A 29 -0.76 18.87 24.26
CA ASN A 29 0.51 18.17 24.44
C ASN A 29 0.32 16.75 24.99
N PRO A 30 -0.36 15.85 24.25
CA PRO A 30 -0.43 14.46 24.63
C PRO A 30 0.91 13.76 24.40
N TYR A 31 1.23 12.78 25.25
CA TYR A 31 2.43 11.97 25.07
C TYR A 31 2.38 11.25 23.72
N ARG A 32 3.47 11.38 22.95
CA ARG A 32 3.46 11.01 21.53
C ARG A 32 3.48 9.50 21.29
N GLY A 33 4.06 8.67 22.17
CA GLY A 33 4.15 7.21 21.94
C GLY A 33 4.56 6.83 20.51
N LEU A 34 4.10 5.68 20.04
CA LEU A 34 4.17 5.27 18.64
C LEU A 34 2.95 5.81 17.87
N ARG A 35 3.16 6.14 16.60
CA ARG A 35 2.18 6.76 15.71
C ARG A 35 2.21 6.15 14.33
N THR A 36 1.06 6.09 13.67
CA THR A 36 1.03 5.81 12.22
C THR A 36 1.86 6.86 11.46
N PRO A 37 2.24 6.59 10.20
CA PRO A 37 2.96 7.56 9.38
C PRO A 37 2.27 8.93 9.26
N ASN A 38 0.93 8.97 9.29
CA ASN A 38 0.15 10.20 9.30
C ASN A 38 -0.10 10.77 10.72
N GLY A 39 0.62 10.31 11.74
CA GLY A 39 0.62 10.91 13.08
C GLY A 39 -0.53 10.52 14.00
N LEU A 40 -1.38 9.55 13.63
CA LEU A 40 -2.51 9.08 14.43
C LEU A 40 -2.08 8.09 15.51
N ILE A 41 -2.90 7.98 16.57
CA ILE A 41 -2.67 7.02 17.66
C ILE A 41 -2.66 5.61 17.07
N TRP A 42 -1.61 4.86 17.36
CA TRP A 42 -1.39 3.54 16.81
C TRP A 42 -1.15 2.51 17.92
N ALA A 43 -1.62 1.29 17.69
CA ALA A 43 -1.25 0.13 18.48
C ALA A 43 -1.22 -1.14 17.60
N HIS A 44 -0.41 -2.12 17.99
CA HIS A 44 -0.23 -3.33 17.21
C HIS A 44 -1.44 -4.27 17.32
N TYR A 45 -2.05 -4.32 18.49
CA TYR A 45 -3.24 -5.13 18.78
C TYR A 45 -4.36 -4.28 19.38
N LEU A 46 -5.61 -4.76 19.27
CA LEU A 46 -6.77 -4.06 19.81
C LEU A 46 -6.73 -3.92 21.35
N ASN A 47 -6.13 -4.88 22.07
CA ASN A 47 -5.96 -4.82 23.53
C ASN A 47 -4.88 -3.84 24.00
N GLU A 48 -4.13 -3.24 23.08
CA GLU A 48 -3.17 -2.19 23.42
C GLU A 48 -3.82 -0.80 23.46
N PHE A 49 -5.11 -0.68 23.11
CA PHE A 49 -5.86 0.55 23.34
C PHE A 49 -6.52 0.55 24.71
N VAL A 50 -6.29 1.62 25.45
CA VAL A 50 -6.79 1.82 26.81
C VAL A 50 -7.52 3.15 26.91
N TYR A 51 -8.35 3.28 27.95
CA TYR A 51 -8.83 4.58 28.39
C TYR A 51 -7.95 5.11 29.50
N ILE A 52 -7.66 6.40 29.44
CA ILE A 52 -6.94 7.10 30.50
C ILE A 52 -7.70 8.38 30.89
N PRO A 53 -7.98 8.58 32.19
CA PRO A 53 -8.46 9.87 32.68
C PRO A 53 -7.41 10.95 32.40
N ARG A 54 -7.81 12.04 31.74
CA ARG A 54 -6.89 13.16 31.47
C ARG A 54 -6.57 13.97 32.73
N VAL A 55 -7.56 14.06 33.62
CA VAL A 55 -7.47 14.72 34.92
C VAL A 55 -7.68 13.61 35.94
N PRO A 56 -6.67 13.27 36.77
CA PRO A 56 -6.79 12.16 37.70
C PRO A 56 -7.99 12.25 38.65
N SER A 57 -8.36 13.46 39.07
CA SER A 57 -9.51 13.72 39.93
C SER A 57 -10.88 13.68 39.21
N VAL A 58 -10.91 13.58 37.88
CA VAL A 58 -12.16 13.54 37.09
C VAL A 58 -12.17 12.23 36.27
N PRO A 59 -12.56 11.10 36.88
CA PRO A 59 -12.40 9.77 36.28
C PRO A 59 -13.18 9.57 34.98
N ASN A 60 -14.26 10.34 34.77
CA ASN A 60 -15.11 10.25 33.58
C ASN A 60 -14.55 11.02 32.38
N TYR A 61 -13.53 11.87 32.56
CA TYR A 61 -12.91 12.62 31.47
C TYR A 61 -11.78 11.81 30.82
N VAL A 62 -12.17 10.74 30.11
CA VAL A 62 -11.25 9.77 29.52
C VAL A 62 -10.91 10.06 28.07
N THR A 63 -9.72 9.65 27.64
CA THR A 63 -9.30 9.62 26.23
C THR A 63 -8.73 8.27 25.86
N THR A 64 -8.86 7.89 24.58
CA THR A 64 -8.25 6.67 24.04
C THR A 64 -6.75 6.87 23.87
N TRP A 65 -5.97 5.98 24.45
CA TRP A 65 -4.51 5.96 24.37
C TRP A 65 -4.04 4.59 23.92
N SER A 66 -2.84 4.51 23.35
CA SER A 66 -2.18 3.23 23.09
C SER A 66 -1.17 2.89 24.18
N ARG A 67 -0.82 1.61 24.30
CA ARG A 67 0.23 1.10 25.19
C ARG A 67 1.52 1.93 25.14
N SER A 68 1.98 2.27 23.94
CA SER A 68 3.19 3.10 23.77
C SER A 68 3.07 4.51 24.35
N MET A 69 1.87 5.09 24.35
CA MET A 69 1.64 6.39 24.99
C MET A 69 1.63 6.26 26.52
N VAL A 70 1.09 5.17 27.06
CA VAL A 70 1.14 4.91 28.52
C VAL A 70 2.57 4.68 28.96
N LYS A 71 3.36 3.92 28.20
CA LYS A 71 4.80 3.77 28.44
C LYS A 71 5.52 5.12 28.45
N ALA A 72 5.22 5.99 27.50
CA ALA A 72 5.81 7.32 27.42
C ALA A 72 5.40 8.24 28.58
N LEU A 73 4.19 8.06 29.13
CA LEU A 73 3.74 8.76 30.34
C LEU A 73 4.51 8.31 31.58
N GLY A 74 4.86 7.03 31.69
CA GLY A 74 5.65 6.46 32.79
C GLY A 74 4.86 6.21 34.08
N GLU A 75 3.64 6.72 34.22
CA GLU A 75 2.79 6.47 35.39
C GLU A 75 2.21 5.04 35.36
N ASN A 76 2.53 4.24 36.38
CA ASN A 76 2.02 2.89 36.62
C ASN A 76 2.19 1.91 35.44
N TYR A 77 3.12 2.19 34.51
CA TYR A 77 3.30 1.34 33.33
C TYR A 77 3.80 -0.06 33.72
N ASP A 78 4.70 -0.17 34.70
CA ASP A 78 5.25 -1.44 35.18
C ASP A 78 4.16 -2.37 35.76
N GLU A 79 3.10 -1.80 36.35
CA GLU A 79 1.97 -2.57 36.90
C GLU A 79 1.11 -3.22 35.82
N ILE A 80 1.08 -2.62 34.63
CA ILE A 80 0.23 -3.05 33.52
C ILE A 80 1.02 -3.66 32.37
N GLU A 81 2.36 -3.55 32.35
CA GLU A 81 3.19 -4.09 31.27
C GLU A 81 2.98 -5.60 31.11
N GLY A 82 2.84 -6.32 32.22
CA GLY A 82 2.54 -7.76 32.24
C GLY A 82 1.17 -8.14 31.67
N MET A 83 0.28 -7.18 31.37
CA MET A 83 -0.99 -7.44 30.69
C MET A 83 -0.83 -7.74 29.20
N TRP A 84 0.32 -7.42 28.61
CA TRP A 84 0.57 -7.61 27.19
C TRP A 84 1.72 -8.60 26.97
N GLU A 85 1.39 -9.74 26.36
CA GLU A 85 2.35 -10.82 26.10
C GLU A 85 3.41 -10.46 25.05
N ALA A 86 3.05 -9.59 24.10
CA ALA A 86 3.92 -9.21 23.00
C ALA A 86 4.81 -8.01 23.36
N PRO A 87 6.02 -7.87 22.77
CA PRO A 87 6.81 -6.67 22.90
C PRO A 87 6.16 -5.47 22.21
N LEU A 88 6.49 -4.26 22.67
CA LEU A 88 6.05 -3.02 22.02
C LEU A 88 6.88 -2.76 20.77
N VAL A 89 6.22 -2.60 19.62
CA VAL A 89 6.88 -2.61 18.30
C VAL A 89 6.39 -1.46 17.44
N PRO A 90 7.20 -0.85 16.57
CA PRO A 90 6.77 0.26 15.73
C PRO A 90 5.81 -0.20 14.62
N PRO A 91 4.99 0.72 14.06
CA PRO A 91 4.21 0.43 12.86
C PRO A 91 5.12 0.11 11.69
N ARG A 92 4.70 -0.84 10.87
CA ARG A 92 5.45 -1.31 9.71
C ARG A 92 4.52 -1.54 8.52
N VAL A 93 5.03 -1.27 7.32
CA VAL A 93 4.40 -1.66 6.06
C VAL A 93 4.30 -3.17 5.95
N ILE A 94 3.08 -3.70 5.81
CA ILE A 94 2.78 -5.08 5.42
C ILE A 94 2.79 -5.14 3.89
N ARG A 95 3.64 -6.01 3.34
CA ARG A 95 3.72 -6.18 1.89
C ARG A 95 2.56 -7.05 1.39
N PRO A 96 1.97 -6.72 0.22
CA PRO A 96 1.01 -7.60 -0.43
C PRO A 96 1.72 -8.90 -0.87
N TRP A 97 0.94 -9.85 -1.36
CA TRP A 97 1.46 -11.08 -1.92
C TRP A 97 2.45 -10.75 -3.06
N PRO A 98 3.69 -11.26 -3.02
CA PRO A 98 4.71 -10.88 -3.99
C PRO A 98 4.34 -11.39 -5.38
N VAL A 99 4.27 -10.47 -6.34
CA VAL A 99 4.02 -10.70 -7.76
C VAL A 99 5.21 -10.26 -8.61
N LEU A 100 6.06 -9.37 -8.10
CA LEU A 100 7.26 -8.88 -8.78
C LEU A 100 8.51 -9.69 -8.41
N LYS A 101 9.41 -9.85 -9.36
CA LYS A 101 10.74 -10.43 -9.17
C LYS A 101 11.81 -9.71 -9.98
N LEU A 102 13.03 -9.80 -9.47
CA LEU A 102 14.26 -9.45 -10.15
C LEU A 102 15.18 -10.67 -10.19
N PRO A 103 16.16 -10.71 -11.12
CA PRO A 103 17.20 -11.72 -11.11
C PRO A 103 17.87 -11.81 -9.73
N VAL A 104 18.22 -13.02 -9.33
CA VAL A 104 18.95 -13.26 -8.07
C VAL A 104 20.28 -12.51 -8.11
N GLY A 105 20.59 -11.79 -7.03
CA GLY A 105 21.83 -11.00 -6.93
C GLY A 105 21.80 -9.66 -7.69
N HIS A 106 20.70 -9.29 -8.33
CA HIS A 106 20.59 -7.99 -8.99
C HIS A 106 20.81 -6.84 -7.98
N PRO A 107 21.64 -5.82 -8.28
CA PRO A 107 22.02 -4.78 -7.31
C PRO A 107 20.85 -3.91 -6.85
N ALA A 108 19.78 -3.84 -7.64
CA ALA A 108 18.55 -3.11 -7.29
C ALA A 108 17.54 -3.93 -6.45
N GLN A 109 17.91 -5.12 -5.96
CA GLN A 109 17.07 -5.88 -5.03
C GLN A 109 16.90 -5.10 -3.71
N PRO A 110 15.67 -4.82 -3.27
CA PRO A 110 15.43 -4.19 -1.97
C PRO A 110 15.74 -5.15 -0.81
N ASP A 111 15.71 -4.64 0.43
CA ASP A 111 15.60 -5.47 1.63
C ASP A 111 14.27 -5.15 2.32
N PRO A 112 13.32 -6.10 2.41
CA PRO A 112 13.37 -7.45 1.85
C PRO A 112 13.44 -7.50 0.31
N PRO A 113 14.03 -8.54 -0.29
CA PRO A 113 14.10 -8.70 -1.74
C PRO A 113 12.72 -8.83 -2.38
N LEU A 114 12.60 -8.45 -3.65
CA LEU A 114 11.39 -8.71 -4.43
C LEU A 114 11.16 -10.22 -4.52
N GLY A 115 9.92 -10.65 -4.38
CA GLY A 115 9.56 -12.06 -4.24
C GLY A 115 9.41 -12.53 -2.79
N ALA A 116 9.92 -11.79 -1.79
CA ALA A 116 9.78 -12.19 -0.39
C ALA A 116 8.34 -12.11 0.10
N VAL A 117 7.82 -13.23 0.59
CA VAL A 117 6.51 -13.39 1.20
C VAL A 117 6.46 -12.70 2.56
N GLU A 118 5.31 -12.08 2.83
CA GLU A 118 5.03 -11.39 4.08
C GLU A 118 4.51 -12.38 5.13
N GLU A 119 5.36 -12.72 6.09
CA GLU A 119 5.05 -13.68 7.17
C GLU A 119 4.21 -13.06 8.31
N GLY A 120 3.97 -11.75 8.25
CA GLY A 120 3.26 -11.00 9.27
C GLY A 120 4.12 -10.75 10.51
N CYS A 121 3.54 -10.02 11.46
CA CYS A 121 4.32 -9.40 12.53
C CYS A 121 4.79 -10.34 13.65
N LYS A 122 4.30 -11.58 13.71
CA LYS A 122 4.68 -12.54 14.76
C LYS A 122 6.18 -12.86 14.75
N TRP A 123 6.79 -12.86 13.56
CA TRP A 123 8.17 -13.29 13.36
C TRP A 123 9.17 -12.14 13.35
N GLU A 124 8.71 -10.90 13.26
CA GLU A 124 9.59 -9.74 13.06
C GLU A 124 10.20 -9.19 14.33
N HIS A 125 9.78 -9.73 15.47
CA HIS A 125 10.40 -9.50 16.77
C HIS A 125 11.37 -10.63 17.12
N SER A 126 11.54 -11.62 16.23
CA SER A 126 12.74 -12.42 16.28
C SER A 126 13.90 -11.50 15.87
N ASP A 127 15.03 -11.66 16.54
CA ASP A 127 16.26 -10.99 16.14
C ASP A 127 16.84 -11.55 14.81
N PHE A 128 16.03 -12.30 14.05
CA PHE A 128 16.37 -13.20 12.95
C PHE A 128 15.23 -13.32 11.96
N MET A 129 15.15 -12.33 11.07
CA MET A 129 14.20 -12.40 9.98
C MET A 129 14.83 -13.15 8.82
N CYS A 130 14.29 -14.32 8.54
CA CYS A 130 14.48 -15.00 7.27
C CYS A 130 13.27 -14.71 6.40
N TYR A 131 13.48 -14.44 5.12
CA TYR A 131 12.37 -14.26 4.19
C TYR A 131 12.09 -15.56 3.43
N HIS A 132 10.82 -15.94 3.32
CA HIS A 132 10.39 -16.94 2.36
C HIS A 132 10.26 -16.28 0.98
N ILE A 133 11.11 -16.63 0.00
CA ILE A 133 10.95 -16.16 -1.38
C ILE A 133 9.89 -17.02 -2.09
N ARG A 134 8.95 -16.38 -2.80
CA ARG A 134 7.95 -17.07 -3.61
C ARG A 134 8.66 -17.82 -4.74
N ALA A 135 8.48 -19.14 -4.79
CA ALA A 135 8.97 -19.97 -5.88
C ALA A 135 8.20 -19.69 -7.18
N ASP A 136 8.90 -19.77 -8.31
CA ASP A 136 8.29 -19.77 -9.63
C ASP A 136 7.64 -21.13 -9.90
N SER A 137 6.38 -21.14 -10.35
CA SER A 137 5.64 -22.38 -10.60
C SER A 137 6.21 -23.23 -11.75
N ALA A 138 7.14 -22.69 -12.55
CA ALA A 138 7.67 -23.37 -13.74
C ALA A 138 8.95 -24.16 -13.47
N ASP A 139 9.68 -23.84 -12.40
CA ASP A 139 10.99 -24.46 -12.10
C ASP A 139 10.88 -25.63 -11.09
N VAL A 140 9.68 -25.93 -10.62
CA VAL A 140 9.43 -27.05 -9.71
C VAL A 140 8.90 -28.22 -10.54
N PRO A 141 9.73 -29.24 -10.89
CA PRO A 141 9.22 -30.48 -11.49
C PRO A 141 8.15 -31.05 -10.57
N GLU A 142 7.02 -31.51 -11.12
CA GLU A 142 5.85 -32.07 -10.41
C GLU A 142 6.23 -32.79 -9.10
N CYS A 143 6.28 -32.03 -8.01
CA CYS A 143 6.59 -32.54 -6.70
C CYS A 143 5.37 -32.25 -5.83
N ASP A 144 4.78 -33.35 -5.35
CA ASP A 144 3.78 -33.47 -4.30
C ASP A 144 3.54 -32.16 -3.51
N PRO A 145 2.36 -31.52 -3.66
CA PRO A 145 2.06 -30.22 -3.05
C PRO A 145 2.13 -30.25 -1.51
N ASP A 146 2.03 -31.42 -0.89
CA ASP A 146 2.17 -31.58 0.56
C ASP A 146 3.63 -31.72 1.02
N LYS A 147 4.58 -31.95 0.10
CA LYS A 147 6.03 -32.04 0.40
C LYS A 147 6.84 -30.82 -0.07
N SER A 148 6.35 -30.03 -1.01
CA SER A 148 7.15 -28.99 -1.70
C SER A 148 7.28 -27.66 -0.95
N VAL A 149 6.46 -27.39 0.08
CA VAL A 149 6.53 -26.13 0.84
C VAL A 149 7.80 -26.06 1.70
N SER A 150 8.43 -27.20 2.01
CA SER A 150 9.58 -27.26 2.91
C SER A 150 10.96 -27.12 2.24
N MET A 151 11.11 -27.39 0.93
CA MET A 151 12.44 -27.62 0.33
C MET A 151 13.02 -26.46 -0.51
N TYR A 152 12.21 -25.51 -0.97
CA TYR A 152 12.69 -24.43 -1.87
C TYR A 152 12.64 -23.04 -1.26
N THR A 153 12.53 -22.97 0.05
CA THR A 153 12.59 -21.75 0.82
C THR A 153 14.03 -21.29 0.94
N GLN A 154 14.46 -20.44 0.01
CA GLN A 154 15.71 -19.70 0.23
C GLN A 154 15.48 -18.72 1.37
N ARG A 155 15.83 -19.14 2.59
CA ARG A 155 15.83 -18.28 3.76
C ARG A 155 17.05 -17.38 3.68
N VAL A 156 16.83 -16.14 3.27
CA VAL A 156 17.87 -15.11 3.28
C VAL A 156 17.88 -14.48 4.67
N PRO A 157 18.94 -14.64 5.48
CA PRO A 157 19.06 -13.93 6.74
C PRO A 157 19.03 -12.42 6.46
N ARG A 158 18.27 -11.65 7.25
CA ARG A 158 18.27 -10.19 7.14
C ARG A 158 19.70 -9.66 7.07
N ARG A 159 19.95 -8.77 6.10
CA ARG A 159 21.05 -7.82 6.25
C ARG A 159 20.65 -6.95 7.43
N CYS A 160 21.57 -6.78 8.37
CA CYS A 160 21.33 -5.90 9.49
C CYS A 160 21.17 -4.48 8.89
N PRO A 161 20.30 -3.63 9.44
CA PRO A 161 20.09 -2.31 8.87
C PRO A 161 21.43 -1.57 8.77
N ALA A 162 21.75 -1.08 7.56
CA ALA A 162 22.68 0.01 7.38
C ALA A 162 22.12 1.18 8.20
N ASP A 163 22.73 1.42 9.37
CA ASP A 163 22.12 2.11 10.51
C ASP A 163 21.77 3.58 10.22
N ALA A 164 20.93 4.17 11.07
CA ALA A 164 20.74 5.62 11.11
C ALA A 164 22.01 6.37 11.60
N SER A 165 23.01 5.66 12.15
CA SER A 165 24.31 6.26 12.50
C SER A 165 25.60 5.46 12.19
N GLN A 166 25.68 4.12 12.13
CA GLN A 166 26.72 3.29 11.46
C GLN A 166 26.37 1.79 11.22
N GLU A 167 26.71 1.28 10.01
CA GLU A 167 26.24 0.02 9.40
C GLU A 167 26.57 -1.28 10.16
N CYS A 168 25.52 -2.02 10.51
CA CYS A 168 25.58 -3.45 10.82
C CYS A 168 25.36 -4.23 9.52
N SER A 169 26.15 -5.26 9.19
CA SER A 169 26.20 -5.87 7.85
C SER A 169 25.42 -7.21 7.68
N GLY A 170 24.56 -7.57 8.62
CA GLY A 170 23.92 -8.91 8.75
C GLY A 170 24.23 -9.49 10.11
N ARG A 171 23.70 -10.64 10.53
CA ARG A 171 24.40 -11.40 11.59
C ARG A 171 25.68 -11.99 11.07
N VAL A 172 25.69 -12.30 9.78
CA VAL A 172 26.83 -12.80 9.06
C VAL A 172 27.21 -11.90 7.90
N ILE A 173 28.50 -11.82 7.60
CA ILE A 173 29.09 -11.27 6.40
C ILE A 173 29.72 -12.41 5.60
N PHE A 174 29.68 -12.34 4.28
CA PHE A 174 30.49 -13.23 3.47
C PHE A 174 31.96 -13.04 3.84
N ASN A 175 32.69 -14.14 3.93
CA ASN A 175 34.12 -14.12 4.18
C ASN A 175 34.87 -13.73 2.88
N GLU A 176 34.66 -12.49 2.42
CA GLU A 176 35.09 -11.95 1.11
C GLU A 176 36.58 -11.59 1.04
N ASP A 177 37.22 -11.33 2.19
CA ASP A 177 38.64 -10.95 2.23
C ASP A 177 39.58 -12.16 2.19
N ALA A 178 40.71 -11.96 1.52
CA ALA A 178 41.74 -12.97 1.30
C ALA A 178 42.49 -13.41 2.58
N ASP A 179 42.18 -12.80 3.73
CA ASP A 179 42.81 -13.08 5.02
C ASP A 179 41.90 -13.89 5.97
N LEU A 180 41.75 -15.18 5.65
CA LEU A 180 41.83 -16.35 6.56
C LEU A 180 41.17 -16.30 7.95
N ALA A 181 39.91 -15.89 8.07
CA ALA A 181 39.15 -16.25 9.26
C ALA A 181 38.84 -17.77 9.23
N ASN A 182 39.56 -18.51 10.08
CA ASN A 182 39.49 -19.96 10.22
C ASN A 182 39.18 -20.33 11.68
N ASN A 183 38.54 -21.46 11.93
CA ASN A 183 38.14 -21.91 13.28
C ASN A 183 39.30 -22.46 14.15
N GLY A 184 40.53 -22.07 13.87
CA GLY A 184 41.74 -22.62 14.50
C GLY A 184 42.11 -24.05 14.08
N GLN A 185 41.22 -24.77 13.37
CA GLN A 185 41.49 -26.08 12.75
C GLN A 185 41.72 -25.97 11.23
N ASP A 186 42.06 -24.77 10.75
CA ASP A 186 42.29 -24.46 9.34
C ASP A 186 41.06 -24.61 8.42
N MET A 187 39.86 -24.79 8.98
CA MET A 187 38.61 -24.74 8.23
C MET A 187 38.12 -23.30 8.12
N ARG A 188 37.89 -22.85 6.88
CA ARG A 188 37.43 -21.51 6.54
C ARG A 188 35.93 -21.36 6.79
N TYR A 189 35.50 -20.27 7.42
CA TYR A 189 34.08 -19.94 7.52
C TYR A 189 33.51 -19.53 6.16
N ASP A 190 32.32 -20.03 5.82
CA ASP A 190 31.54 -19.55 4.68
C ASP A 190 30.98 -18.14 4.97
N PHE A 191 30.73 -17.86 6.25
CA PHE A 191 30.13 -16.64 6.75
C PHE A 191 30.76 -16.26 8.09
N LEU A 192 31.18 -15.01 8.28
CA LEU A 192 31.66 -14.50 9.57
C LEU A 192 30.56 -13.76 10.29
N TRP A 193 30.53 -13.74 11.62
CA TRP A 193 29.58 -12.87 12.31
C TRP A 193 29.90 -11.40 12.04
N CYS A 194 28.88 -10.54 11.84
CA CYS A 194 29.12 -9.12 11.75
C CYS A 194 29.62 -8.57 13.07
N LYS A 195 30.27 -7.40 13.01
CA LYS A 195 30.79 -6.71 14.20
C LYS A 195 29.74 -6.48 15.28
N HIS A 196 28.50 -6.17 14.91
CA HIS A 196 27.43 -5.89 15.85
C HIS A 196 26.97 -7.16 16.59
N PHE A 197 26.80 -8.26 15.85
CA PHE A 197 26.42 -9.53 16.42
C PHE A 197 27.56 -10.12 17.26
N LYS A 198 28.80 -10.00 16.79
CA LYS A 198 30.00 -10.34 17.54
C LYS A 198 30.09 -9.55 18.85
N SER A 199 29.88 -8.23 18.81
CA SER A 199 29.87 -7.38 20.01
C SER A 199 28.80 -7.80 21.02
N ARG A 200 27.64 -8.27 20.55
CA ARG A 200 26.60 -8.84 21.41
C ARG A 200 27.02 -10.18 22.02
N LEU A 201 27.57 -11.10 21.21
CA LEU A 201 28.10 -12.37 21.71
C LEU A 201 29.19 -12.14 22.76
N ASP A 202 30.05 -11.14 22.55
CA ASP A 202 31.14 -10.78 23.46
C ASP A 202 30.62 -10.16 24.78
N ALA A 203 29.45 -9.53 24.76
CA ALA A 203 28.79 -8.96 25.94
C ALA A 203 27.94 -9.97 26.73
N GLU A 204 27.54 -11.08 26.11
CA GLU A 204 26.80 -12.18 26.74
C GLU A 204 27.75 -13.09 27.53
N ASP A 205 27.24 -13.69 28.61
CA ASP A 205 27.96 -14.75 29.31
C ASP A 205 28.08 -16.01 28.42
N ILE A 206 28.89 -16.99 28.86
CA ILE A 206 29.19 -18.17 28.05
C ILE A 206 27.93 -18.96 27.69
N GLU A 207 26.98 -19.11 28.62
CA GLU A 207 25.79 -19.93 28.39
C GLU A 207 24.81 -19.22 27.45
N ASP A 208 24.57 -17.94 27.67
CA ASP A 208 23.71 -17.13 26.80
C ASP A 208 24.33 -16.98 25.41
N ARG A 209 25.65 -16.83 25.31
CA ARG A 209 26.36 -16.82 24.02
C ARG A 209 26.13 -18.10 23.23
N TYR A 210 26.27 -19.27 23.85
CA TYR A 210 25.99 -20.55 23.18
C TYR A 210 24.52 -20.68 22.78
N ARG A 211 23.58 -20.23 23.62
CA ARG A 211 22.15 -20.20 23.27
C ARG A 211 21.89 -19.26 22.09
N THR A 212 22.52 -18.10 22.06
CA THR A 212 22.37 -17.11 21.00
C THR A 212 22.96 -17.63 19.68
N ILE A 213 24.11 -18.31 19.70
CA ILE A 213 24.70 -18.98 18.53
C ILE A 213 23.81 -20.15 18.09
N ALA A 214 23.41 -21.04 19.01
CA ALA A 214 22.57 -22.19 18.68
C ALA A 214 21.22 -21.76 18.09
N ARG A 215 20.61 -20.71 18.65
CA ARG A 215 19.41 -20.08 18.12
C ARG A 215 19.65 -19.54 16.70
N ALA A 216 20.77 -18.83 16.50
CA ALA A 216 21.16 -18.33 15.18
C ALA A 216 21.28 -19.43 14.13
N VAL A 217 21.97 -20.51 14.48
CA VAL A 217 22.11 -21.68 13.62
C VAL A 217 20.75 -22.34 13.34
N THR A 218 19.92 -22.49 14.37
CA THR A 218 18.58 -23.10 14.24
C THR A 218 17.70 -22.28 13.29
N GLU A 219 17.75 -20.96 13.35
CA GLU A 219 16.94 -20.08 12.50
C GLU A 219 17.43 -20.00 11.05
N MET A 220 18.72 -20.25 10.78
CA MET A 220 19.25 -20.36 9.42
C MET A 220 18.67 -21.57 8.65
N THR A 221 18.14 -22.58 9.36
CA THR A 221 17.48 -23.78 8.82
C THR A 221 18.16 -24.42 7.61
N MET A 222 19.49 -24.47 7.60
CA MET A 222 20.22 -25.33 6.68
C MET A 222 20.76 -26.54 7.45
N GLU A 223 20.73 -27.71 6.81
CA GLU A 223 21.38 -28.89 7.35
C GLU A 223 22.90 -28.76 7.24
N GLY A 224 23.62 -29.34 8.20
CA GLY A 224 25.08 -29.35 8.17
C GLY A 224 25.74 -28.02 8.56
N ILE A 225 25.09 -27.17 9.36
CA ILE A 225 25.73 -25.96 9.87
C ILE A 225 26.60 -26.27 11.09
N ILE A 226 27.85 -25.82 11.06
CA ILE A 226 28.71 -25.68 12.24
C ILE A 226 28.93 -24.19 12.46
N ALA A 227 28.69 -23.68 13.67
CA ALA A 227 28.99 -22.31 14.00
C ALA A 227 29.67 -22.22 15.37
N ASP A 228 30.48 -21.20 15.52
CA ASP A 228 31.16 -20.87 16.77
C ASP A 228 31.09 -19.36 17.02
N GLU A 229 31.99 -18.82 17.82
CA GLU A 229 32.00 -17.39 18.15
C GLU A 229 32.46 -16.48 17.01
N ASN A 230 33.03 -17.02 15.92
CA ASN A 230 33.61 -16.21 14.84
C ASN A 230 32.80 -16.28 13.55
N GLY A 231 32.11 -17.39 13.30
CA GLY A 231 31.27 -17.50 12.11
C GLY A 231 30.52 -18.81 11.99
N VAL A 232 30.12 -19.08 10.75
CA VAL A 232 29.30 -20.21 10.32
C VAL A 232 29.99 -20.92 9.15
N GLN A 233 29.96 -22.26 9.18
CA GLN A 233 30.46 -23.20 8.18
C GLN A 233 29.35 -24.16 7.76
N PHE A 234 29.31 -24.51 6.48
CA PHE A 234 28.49 -25.59 5.96
C PHE A 234 29.34 -26.83 5.71
N THR A 235 28.98 -27.94 6.36
CA THR A 235 29.59 -29.25 6.10
C THR A 235 29.22 -29.79 4.71
N SER A 236 28.09 -29.35 4.16
CA SER A 236 27.64 -29.62 2.81
C SER A 236 27.54 -28.32 2.01
N LYS A 237 28.55 -28.01 1.19
CA LYS A 237 28.51 -26.82 0.32
C LYS A 237 27.31 -26.92 -0.63
N PRO A 238 26.37 -25.95 -0.64
CA PRO A 238 25.32 -25.90 -1.64
C PRO A 238 25.97 -25.75 -3.04
N GLN A 239 25.67 -26.68 -3.94
CA GLN A 239 26.13 -26.60 -5.32
C GLN A 239 25.30 -25.53 -6.04
N PHE A 240 25.84 -24.31 -6.19
CA PHE A 240 25.25 -23.29 -7.05
C PHE A 240 25.67 -23.57 -8.50
N THR A 241 24.74 -24.10 -9.29
CA THR A 241 24.88 -24.24 -10.75
C THR A 241 24.56 -22.90 -11.42
N ALA A 242 25.46 -22.43 -12.29
CA ALA A 242 25.14 -21.32 -13.20
C ALA A 242 24.07 -21.77 -14.22
N GLN A 243 23.42 -20.82 -14.91
CA GLN A 243 22.40 -21.09 -15.93
C GLN A 243 22.89 -21.99 -17.08
N ASP A 244 24.20 -22.17 -17.24
CA ASP A 244 24.84 -23.05 -18.23
C ASP A 244 25.22 -24.44 -17.68
N GLY A 245 24.84 -24.76 -16.43
CA GLY A 245 25.13 -26.04 -15.78
C GLY A 245 26.57 -26.18 -15.28
N ARG A 246 27.40 -25.12 -15.33
CA ARG A 246 28.76 -25.15 -14.78
C ARG A 246 28.77 -24.74 -13.30
N PRO A 247 29.67 -25.34 -12.49
CA PRO A 247 29.92 -24.85 -11.13
C PRO A 247 30.50 -23.44 -11.20
N SER A 248 29.76 -22.46 -10.68
CA SER A 248 30.16 -21.06 -10.75
C SER A 248 31.26 -20.76 -9.73
N THR A 249 32.41 -20.27 -10.21
CA THR A 249 33.41 -19.59 -9.38
C THR A 249 33.18 -18.09 -9.55
N MET A 250 32.47 -17.47 -8.61
CA MET A 250 32.24 -16.02 -8.64
C MET A 250 33.57 -15.29 -8.37
N THR A 251 34.11 -14.61 -9.37
CA THR A 251 35.07 -13.49 -9.16
C THR A 251 34.30 -12.19 -9.32
N VAL A 252 34.12 -11.45 -8.22
CA VAL A 252 33.43 -10.15 -8.18
C VAL A 252 34.44 -9.04 -8.49
N ASP A 253 34.10 -8.18 -9.46
CA ASP A 253 34.90 -7.02 -9.86
C ASP A 253 34.70 -5.85 -8.86
N LYS A 254 35.82 -5.26 -8.40
CA LYS A 254 35.89 -4.36 -7.24
C LYS A 254 35.56 -2.89 -7.56
N ASP A 255 35.54 -2.51 -8.83
CA ASP A 255 35.46 -1.09 -9.23
C ASP A 255 34.03 -0.50 -9.30
N VAL A 256 32.99 -1.29 -9.00
CA VAL A 256 31.58 -0.86 -9.10
C VAL A 256 31.05 -0.18 -7.81
N TYR A 257 31.82 -0.19 -6.69
CA TYR A 257 31.28 0.12 -5.35
C TYR A 257 31.60 1.52 -4.76
N LYS A 258 31.99 2.52 -5.56
CA LYS A 258 32.14 3.90 -5.02
C LYS A 258 30.82 4.66 -5.04
N ILE A 259 30.01 4.49 -3.99
CA ILE A 259 28.85 5.36 -3.70
C ILE A 259 29.34 6.63 -2.98
N ARG A 260 28.94 7.80 -3.50
CA ARG A 260 29.22 9.15 -2.98
C ARG A 260 28.45 9.41 -1.67
N GLU A 261 29.17 9.69 -0.59
CA GLU A 261 28.61 10.19 0.68
C GLU A 261 28.10 11.63 0.53
N ARG A 262 26.83 11.88 0.87
CA ARG A 262 26.29 13.22 1.15
C ARG A 262 26.26 13.43 2.66
N SER A 263 27.11 14.29 3.17
CA SER A 263 27.10 14.72 4.57
C SER A 263 25.95 15.71 4.83
N TRP A 264 25.00 15.33 5.68
CA TRP A 264 24.01 16.24 6.25
C TRP A 264 24.46 16.67 7.64
N SER A 265 24.92 17.92 7.78
CA SER A 265 25.18 18.56 9.08
C SER A 265 24.25 19.76 9.24
N GLY A 266 23.20 19.60 10.05
CA GLY A 266 22.25 20.66 10.37
C GLY A 266 21.83 20.58 11.83
N THR A 267 22.71 21.02 12.74
CA THR A 267 22.37 21.25 14.14
C THR A 267 21.67 22.61 14.23
N SER A 268 20.38 22.64 14.58
CA SER A 268 19.70 23.90 14.94
C SER A 268 19.06 23.78 16.32
N THR A 269 19.67 24.46 17.28
CA THR A 269 19.13 24.78 18.61
C THR A 269 17.82 25.59 18.52
N PRO A 270 16.86 25.41 19.43
CA PRO A 270 15.61 26.16 19.41
C PRO A 270 15.83 27.56 19.99
N ARG A 271 15.55 28.58 19.19
CA ARG A 271 15.52 29.99 19.61
C ARG A 271 14.11 30.32 20.11
N SER A 272 14.02 30.67 21.39
CA SER A 272 12.82 31.16 22.06
C SER A 272 12.43 32.55 21.58
N GLY A 273 11.11 32.81 21.51
CA GLY A 273 10.54 34.15 21.57
C GLY A 273 9.78 34.61 20.33
N ILE A 274 8.53 34.18 20.18
CA ILE A 274 7.48 34.98 19.51
C ILE A 274 6.20 34.84 20.33
N SER A 275 5.78 35.97 20.90
CA SER A 275 4.52 36.16 21.60
C SER A 275 3.37 36.24 20.58
N THR A 276 2.35 35.40 20.73
CA THR A 276 1.08 35.54 20.01
C THR A 276 -0.01 36.10 20.94
N PRO A 277 -0.85 37.05 20.47
CA PRO A 277 -1.98 37.54 21.25
C PRO A 277 -3.15 36.56 21.17
N SER A 278 -3.73 36.28 22.33
CA SER A 278 -4.93 35.45 22.49
C SER A 278 -6.16 36.16 21.94
N SER A 279 -6.76 35.62 20.89
CA SER A 279 -8.11 35.96 20.44
C SER A 279 -9.04 34.81 20.77
N ALA A 280 -9.93 35.04 21.74
CA ALA A 280 -10.93 34.09 22.19
C ALA A 280 -11.97 33.83 21.09
N PHE A 281 -12.09 32.57 20.67
CA PHE A 281 -13.20 32.10 19.85
C PHE A 281 -14.40 31.77 20.76
N SER A 282 -15.49 32.50 20.58
CA SER A 282 -16.79 32.19 21.17
C SER A 282 -17.60 31.36 20.19
N SER A 283 -17.97 30.13 20.57
CA SER A 283 -18.95 29.33 19.84
C SER A 283 -20.37 29.92 19.98
N PRO A 284 -21.25 29.82 18.96
CA PRO A 284 -22.63 30.23 19.11
C PRO A 284 -23.42 29.21 19.96
N ARG A 285 -24.19 29.72 20.92
CA ARG A 285 -25.20 28.98 21.68
C ARG A 285 -26.39 28.65 20.78
N LEU A 286 -26.90 27.43 20.90
CA LEU A 286 -28.23 27.05 20.43
C LEU A 286 -29.22 27.32 21.56
N ASP A 287 -30.22 28.17 21.30
CA ASP A 287 -31.42 28.29 22.14
C ASP A 287 -32.50 27.31 21.66
N PRO A 288 -33.25 26.66 22.57
CA PRO A 288 -34.43 25.89 22.22
C PRO A 288 -35.70 26.71 22.47
N THR A 289 -36.62 26.69 21.51
CA THR A 289 -38.10 26.81 21.60
C THR A 289 -38.59 27.14 20.19
N THR A 290 -39.59 26.47 19.63
CA THR A 290 -41.00 26.81 19.85
C THR A 290 -41.88 25.72 19.23
N SER A 291 -42.88 25.29 20.00
CA SER A 291 -44.04 24.50 19.61
C SER A 291 -44.94 25.21 18.60
N GLY A 292 -45.46 24.50 17.61
CA GLY A 292 -46.52 25.01 16.74
C GLY A 292 -47.32 23.85 16.13
N ASP A 293 -48.54 23.68 16.63
CA ASP A 293 -49.61 22.88 16.04
C ASP A 293 -50.00 23.41 14.65
N GLY A 294 -50.48 22.53 13.78
CA GLY A 294 -51.04 22.89 12.48
C GLY A 294 -51.60 21.69 11.75
N ASP A 295 -52.86 21.38 12.03
CA ASP A 295 -53.74 20.53 11.22
C ASP A 295 -53.82 21.04 9.77
N GLY A 296 -53.91 20.10 8.82
CA GLY A 296 -54.13 20.38 7.41
C GLY A 296 -54.40 19.12 6.60
N ASP A 297 -55.64 18.65 6.63
CA ASP A 297 -56.23 17.72 5.67
C ASP A 297 -56.16 18.27 4.24
N ALA A 298 -55.72 17.45 3.29
CA ALA A 298 -56.10 17.56 1.87
C ALA A 298 -55.81 16.25 1.11
N ASP A 299 -56.85 15.44 1.03
CA ASP A 299 -57.31 14.59 -0.07
C ASP A 299 -56.62 14.78 -1.45
N VAL A 300 -55.95 13.74 -1.98
CA VAL A 300 -55.70 13.56 -3.43
C VAL A 300 -55.67 12.07 -3.82
N GLN A 301 -56.73 11.67 -4.51
CA GLN A 301 -56.89 10.71 -5.61
C GLN A 301 -55.96 9.48 -5.72
N LYS A 302 -56.62 8.32 -5.60
CA LYS A 302 -56.30 7.04 -6.22
C LYS A 302 -56.42 7.10 -7.74
N ASP A 303 -55.40 6.63 -8.44
CA ASP A 303 -55.51 5.87 -9.70
C ASP A 303 -54.17 5.19 -10.00
N GLY A 304 -54.21 3.95 -10.53
CA GLY A 304 -53.00 3.33 -11.09
C GLY A 304 -52.82 1.83 -10.84
N THR A 305 -53.72 1.04 -11.43
CA THR A 305 -53.45 -0.16 -12.25
C THR A 305 -52.34 -1.15 -11.86
N ALA A 306 -52.79 -2.39 -11.66
CA ALA A 306 -52.04 -3.64 -11.53
C ALA A 306 -50.85 -3.79 -12.49
N ALA A 307 -49.71 -4.16 -11.92
CA ALA A 307 -48.60 -4.79 -12.62
C ALA A 307 -48.37 -6.19 -12.03
N SER A 308 -48.20 -7.13 -12.94
CA SER A 308 -48.09 -8.58 -12.79
C SER A 308 -46.96 -9.03 -11.86
N GLU A 309 -47.28 -10.04 -11.07
CA GLU A 309 -46.32 -10.90 -10.38
C GLU A 309 -45.52 -11.71 -11.42
N ASP A 310 -44.21 -11.48 -11.48
CA ASP A 310 -43.26 -12.40 -12.11
C ASP A 310 -42.33 -12.97 -11.03
N THR A 311 -42.75 -14.11 -10.50
CA THR A 311 -41.92 -15.08 -9.77
C THR A 311 -40.84 -15.63 -10.70
N MET A 312 -39.56 -15.32 -10.45
CA MET A 312 -38.46 -16.07 -11.04
C MET A 312 -38.07 -17.23 -10.12
N SER A 313 -38.49 -18.43 -10.55
CA SER A 313 -38.02 -19.74 -10.10
C SER A 313 -36.53 -19.92 -10.39
N ILE A 314 -35.79 -20.42 -9.42
CA ILE A 314 -34.41 -20.91 -9.58
C ILE A 314 -34.52 -22.36 -10.06
N ASP A 315 -34.40 -22.58 -11.35
CA ASP A 315 -34.28 -23.93 -11.91
C ASP A 315 -32.84 -24.43 -11.77
N ALA A 316 -32.72 -25.56 -11.10
CA ALA A 316 -31.50 -26.34 -10.95
C ALA A 316 -31.09 -26.95 -12.30
N LEU A 317 -29.83 -26.74 -12.70
CA LEU A 317 -29.23 -27.45 -13.83
C LEU A 317 -28.57 -28.74 -13.33
N ASP A 318 -29.17 -29.84 -13.77
CA ASP A 318 -28.65 -31.21 -13.73
C ASP A 318 -27.35 -31.31 -14.55
N LEU A 319 -26.29 -31.81 -13.91
CA LEU A 319 -25.06 -32.22 -14.55
C LEU A 319 -25.10 -33.75 -14.74
N ASN A 320 -25.41 -34.21 -15.95
CA ASN A 320 -25.08 -35.55 -16.39
C ASN A 320 -24.05 -35.46 -17.51
N ALA A 321 -22.86 -35.97 -17.23
CA ALA A 321 -21.73 -36.07 -18.13
C ALA A 321 -21.75 -37.44 -18.82
N ASP A 322 -21.98 -37.47 -20.13
CA ASP A 322 -21.70 -38.63 -20.96
C ASP A 322 -20.24 -38.61 -21.41
N ALA A 323 -19.50 -39.61 -20.93
CA ALA A 323 -18.15 -39.92 -21.34
C ALA A 323 -18.19 -40.64 -22.71
N SER A 324 -17.57 -40.04 -23.71
CA SER A 324 -17.15 -40.74 -24.93
C SER A 324 -15.65 -40.56 -25.13
N SER A 325 -14.93 -41.66 -24.98
CA SER A 325 -13.48 -41.75 -25.14
C SER A 325 -13.12 -41.62 -26.62
N SER A 326 -12.26 -40.66 -26.96
CA SER A 326 -11.49 -40.70 -28.19
C SER A 326 -10.01 -40.74 -27.84
N THR A 327 -9.38 -41.82 -28.27
CA THR A 327 -7.95 -42.11 -28.14
C THR A 327 -7.19 -41.30 -29.19
N GLY A 328 -6.71 -40.12 -28.80
CA GLY A 328 -5.79 -39.29 -29.58
C GLY A 328 -4.37 -39.39 -29.03
N THR A 329 -3.42 -39.69 -29.88
CA THR A 329 -1.97 -39.76 -29.59
C THR A 329 -1.44 -38.42 -29.06
N ASP A 330 -1.09 -38.40 -27.79
CA ASP A 330 -0.55 -37.24 -27.06
C ASP A 330 0.93 -37.03 -27.46
N GLN A 331 1.18 -36.09 -28.37
CA GLN A 331 2.52 -35.55 -28.58
C GLN A 331 2.79 -34.56 -27.44
N MET A 332 3.76 -34.87 -26.58
CA MET A 332 4.27 -33.95 -25.55
C MET A 332 4.83 -32.70 -26.21
N VAL A 333 3.99 -31.66 -26.35
CA VAL A 333 4.42 -30.32 -26.74
C VAL A 333 5.38 -29.81 -25.68
N THR A 334 6.57 -29.38 -26.11
CA THR A 334 7.58 -28.90 -25.16
C THR A 334 7.09 -27.60 -24.48
N PRO A 335 7.34 -27.39 -23.17
CA PRO A 335 6.88 -26.21 -22.44
C PRO A 335 7.26 -24.86 -23.08
N LYS A 336 8.33 -24.84 -23.87
CA LYS A 336 8.83 -23.66 -24.58
C LYS A 336 7.96 -23.27 -25.77
N GLU A 337 7.30 -24.24 -26.43
CA GLU A 337 6.37 -24.01 -27.54
C GLU A 337 4.98 -23.59 -27.04
N ALA A 338 4.56 -24.09 -25.87
CA ALA A 338 3.30 -23.67 -25.24
C ALA A 338 3.30 -22.18 -24.81
N LEU A 339 4.48 -21.60 -24.52
CA LEU A 339 4.62 -20.17 -24.20
C LEU A 339 4.36 -19.26 -25.41
N LEU A 340 4.55 -19.74 -26.64
CA LEU A 340 4.48 -18.92 -27.85
C LEU A 340 3.05 -18.58 -28.30
N ASN A 341 2.02 -19.21 -27.70
CA ASN A 341 0.64 -19.07 -28.18
C ASN A 341 -0.31 -18.40 -27.16
N THR A 342 0.22 -17.74 -26.13
CA THR A 342 -0.62 -17.01 -25.18
C THR A 342 -0.98 -15.65 -25.76
N ASP A 343 -2.28 -15.36 -25.87
CA ASP A 343 -2.77 -14.05 -26.31
C ASP A 343 -2.22 -12.96 -25.37
N PRO A 344 -1.40 -12.00 -25.86
CA PRO A 344 -0.78 -10.97 -25.01
C PRO A 344 -1.79 -9.97 -24.42
N PHE A 345 -3.03 -9.98 -24.92
CA PHE A 345 -4.14 -9.18 -24.39
C PHE A 345 -4.97 -9.94 -23.35
N SER A 346 -4.74 -11.24 -23.15
CA SER A 346 -5.46 -12.01 -22.15
C SER A 346 -5.06 -11.59 -20.74
N THR A 347 -6.06 -11.39 -19.88
CA THR A 347 -5.86 -11.15 -18.45
C THR A 347 -5.85 -12.44 -17.63
N ASP A 348 -6.16 -13.58 -18.26
CA ASP A 348 -6.39 -14.83 -17.56
C ASP A 348 -5.07 -15.38 -17.01
N GLY A 349 -5.08 -15.70 -15.70
CA GLY A 349 -3.91 -16.21 -15.00
C GLY A 349 -2.83 -15.15 -14.70
N LEU A 350 -3.04 -13.89 -15.07
CA LEU A 350 -2.12 -12.81 -14.71
C LEU A 350 -2.40 -12.28 -13.28
N PRO A 351 -1.36 -12.09 -12.46
CA PRO A 351 -1.53 -11.52 -11.13
C PRO A 351 -1.77 -10.01 -11.21
N LYS A 352 -2.64 -9.48 -10.34
CA LYS A 352 -2.83 -8.03 -10.16
C LYS A 352 -1.57 -7.41 -9.58
N LEU A 353 -1.16 -6.27 -10.13
CA LEU A 353 -0.08 -5.48 -9.56
C LEU A 353 -0.58 -4.71 -8.33
N GLU A 354 -0.36 -5.31 -7.17
CA GLU A 354 -0.69 -4.73 -5.87
C GLU A 354 0.54 -4.23 -5.11
N GLU A 355 1.73 -4.52 -5.63
CA GLU A 355 3.03 -4.03 -5.13
C GLU A 355 3.39 -2.68 -5.75
N PHE A 356 4.25 -1.93 -5.06
CA PHE A 356 4.92 -0.79 -5.68
C PHE A 356 6.00 -1.28 -6.63
N ILE A 357 6.02 -0.72 -7.84
CA ILE A 357 7.21 -0.76 -8.68
C ILE A 357 8.23 0.18 -8.04
N SER A 358 9.46 -0.29 -7.83
CA SER A 358 10.53 0.57 -7.30
C SER A 358 10.76 1.76 -8.23
N ASP A 359 11.05 2.95 -7.70
CA ASP A 359 11.10 4.19 -8.48
C ASP A 359 12.09 4.09 -9.67
N GLY A 360 13.17 3.33 -9.49
CA GLY A 360 14.16 3.03 -10.54
C GLY A 360 13.67 2.12 -11.68
N PHE A 361 12.53 1.46 -11.54
CA PHE A 361 11.90 0.58 -12.55
C PHE A 361 10.54 1.07 -13.04
N LEU A 362 10.06 2.22 -12.56
CA LEU A 362 8.83 2.79 -13.10
C LEU A 362 9.02 3.07 -14.61
N PRO A 363 8.02 2.77 -15.48
CA PRO A 363 8.14 3.00 -16.91
C PRO A 363 8.24 4.48 -17.26
N ASP A 364 9.30 4.90 -17.93
CA ASP A 364 9.43 6.26 -18.44
C ASP A 364 8.69 6.39 -19.79
N VAL A 365 8.68 5.30 -20.55
CA VAL A 365 7.99 5.15 -21.83
C VAL A 365 7.05 3.96 -21.75
N LEU A 366 5.84 4.14 -22.28
CA LEU A 366 4.83 3.10 -22.38
C LEU A 366 4.52 2.87 -23.86
N LEU A 367 4.75 1.67 -24.36
CA LEU A 367 4.36 1.22 -25.68
C LEU A 367 2.99 0.56 -25.60
N VAL A 368 1.97 1.24 -26.12
CA VAL A 368 0.57 0.85 -25.95
C VAL A 368 0.08 0.13 -27.20
N HIS A 369 -0.18 -1.17 -27.06
CA HIS A 369 -0.81 -2.00 -28.09
C HIS A 369 -2.32 -1.91 -27.92
N ASP A 370 -3.03 -1.38 -28.92
CA ASP A 370 -4.46 -1.03 -28.79
C ASP A 370 -5.21 -1.31 -30.12
N PRO A 371 -5.40 -2.58 -30.52
CA PRO A 371 -6.00 -2.92 -31.81
C PRO A 371 -7.44 -2.41 -31.98
N ASP A 372 -8.13 -2.11 -30.86
CA ASP A 372 -9.51 -1.59 -30.84
C ASP A 372 -9.59 -0.05 -30.88
N HIS A 373 -8.44 0.63 -30.98
CA HIS A 373 -8.32 2.09 -30.97
C HIS A 373 -9.04 2.78 -29.78
N THR A 374 -9.02 2.16 -28.59
CA THR A 374 -9.60 2.70 -27.34
C THR A 374 -8.99 4.06 -26.96
N THR A 375 -7.69 4.24 -27.25
CA THR A 375 -6.94 5.49 -27.05
C THR A 375 -7.16 6.53 -28.15
N ARG A 376 -7.91 6.18 -29.22
CA ARG A 376 -8.26 7.01 -30.39
C ARG A 376 -7.09 7.37 -31.30
N HIS A 377 -6.01 6.59 -31.28
CA HIS A 377 -4.91 6.73 -32.24
C HIS A 377 -5.33 6.33 -33.66
N LYS A 378 -4.53 6.75 -34.64
CA LYS A 378 -4.74 6.48 -36.06
C LYS A 378 -3.73 5.50 -36.66
N GLN A 379 -2.74 5.08 -35.88
CA GLN A 379 -1.75 4.08 -36.32
C GLN A 379 -2.42 2.73 -36.59
N ALA A 380 -1.75 1.87 -37.37
CA ALA A 380 -2.26 0.54 -37.65
C ALA A 380 -2.37 -0.30 -36.36
N ALA A 381 -3.33 -1.22 -36.29
CA ALA A 381 -3.58 -2.06 -35.11
C ALA A 381 -2.35 -2.89 -34.66
N SER A 382 -1.39 -3.15 -35.56
CA SER A 382 -0.14 -3.86 -35.28
C SER A 382 0.97 -2.97 -34.70
N GLU A 383 0.83 -1.65 -34.76
CA GLU A 383 1.86 -0.71 -34.33
C GLU A 383 1.52 -0.14 -32.94
N PRO A 384 2.43 -0.23 -31.96
CA PRO A 384 2.20 0.34 -30.66
C PRO A 384 2.27 1.88 -30.70
N VAL A 385 1.40 2.52 -29.92
CA VAL A 385 1.42 3.97 -29.70
C VAL A 385 2.36 4.29 -28.56
N LYS A 386 3.27 5.23 -28.78
CA LYS A 386 4.24 5.63 -27.75
C LYS A 386 3.62 6.67 -26.80
N TYR A 387 3.78 6.45 -25.51
CA TYR A 387 3.45 7.40 -24.45
C TYR A 387 4.67 7.65 -23.56
N LYS A 388 4.72 8.83 -22.93
CA LYS A 388 5.77 9.24 -21.99
C LYS A 388 5.18 9.58 -20.62
N ARG A 389 5.84 9.15 -19.55
CA ARG A 389 5.42 9.43 -18.18
C ARG A 389 5.57 10.93 -17.86
N VAL A 390 4.56 11.50 -17.23
CA VAL A 390 4.58 12.85 -16.65
C VAL A 390 5.10 12.76 -15.22
N ILE A 391 6.04 13.62 -14.88
CA ILE A 391 6.57 13.75 -13.52
C ILE A 391 6.07 15.09 -12.96
N TYR A 392 5.20 15.01 -11.96
CA TYR A 392 4.73 16.20 -11.25
C TYR A 392 5.81 16.65 -10.25
N GLN A 393 6.32 17.87 -10.41
CA GLN A 393 7.22 18.46 -9.43
C GLN A 393 6.43 18.86 -8.18
N LEU A 394 6.78 18.30 -7.02
CA LEU A 394 6.19 18.72 -5.76
C LEU A 394 6.81 20.06 -5.32
N PRO A 395 6.02 21.06 -4.89
CA PRO A 395 6.52 22.39 -4.53
C PRO A 395 7.65 22.40 -3.49
N ASN A 396 7.69 21.37 -2.62
CA ASN A 396 8.66 21.24 -1.54
C ASN A 396 9.85 20.32 -1.89
N ALA A 397 9.94 19.79 -3.11
CA ALA A 397 11.07 18.97 -3.57
C ALA A 397 12.26 19.83 -4.07
N ALA A 398 12.34 21.09 -3.64
CA ALA A 398 13.46 21.97 -3.94
C ALA A 398 14.77 21.30 -3.45
N ASN A 399 15.66 20.99 -4.40
CA ASN A 399 16.99 20.40 -4.22
C ASN A 399 17.14 18.87 -4.30
N VAL A 400 16.18 18.13 -4.88
CA VAL A 400 16.60 16.86 -5.50
C VAL A 400 17.34 17.23 -6.78
N GLU A 401 18.68 17.24 -6.69
CA GLU A 401 19.58 17.41 -7.85
C GLU A 401 18.98 16.72 -9.06
N ALA A 402 18.90 17.46 -10.18
CA ALA A 402 18.40 16.95 -11.45
C ALA A 402 19.00 15.56 -11.67
N ALA A 403 18.16 14.53 -11.49
CA ALA A 403 18.61 13.15 -11.53
C ALA A 403 19.45 12.99 -12.79
N GLU A 404 20.71 12.59 -12.62
CA GLU A 404 21.63 12.36 -13.73
C GLU A 404 20.85 11.63 -14.82
N ALA A 405 20.80 12.23 -16.01
CA ALA A 405 19.95 11.75 -17.08
C ALA A 405 20.23 10.27 -17.29
N LYS A 406 19.31 9.40 -16.85
CA LYS A 406 19.42 7.97 -17.07
C LYS A 406 19.69 7.76 -18.55
N THR A 407 20.75 7.05 -18.85
CA THR A 407 21.21 6.80 -20.22
C THR A 407 20.18 6.02 -21.02
N GLU A 408 19.38 5.18 -20.35
CA GLU A 408 18.33 4.37 -20.98
C GLU A 408 16.99 4.56 -20.27
N ALA A 409 15.94 4.79 -21.07
CA ALA A 409 14.58 4.94 -20.57
C ALA A 409 13.99 3.55 -20.22
N ASN A 410 13.30 3.46 -19.10
CA ASN A 410 12.56 2.25 -18.75
C ASN A 410 11.34 2.12 -19.67
N VAL A 411 11.34 1.13 -20.57
CA VAL A 411 10.23 0.88 -21.52
C VAL A 411 9.35 -0.25 -21.00
N ALA A 412 8.05 0.00 -20.89
CA ALA A 412 7.04 -1.03 -20.62
C ALA A 412 6.07 -1.17 -21.79
N HIS A 413 5.36 -2.29 -21.85
CA HIS A 413 4.29 -2.51 -22.84
C HIS A 413 2.94 -2.68 -22.17
N LEU A 414 1.95 -1.91 -22.60
CA LEU A 414 0.56 -2.00 -22.15
C LEU A 414 -0.29 -2.61 -23.27
N HIS A 415 -1.06 -3.64 -22.94
CA HIS A 415 -1.94 -4.31 -23.89
C HIS A 415 -3.40 -3.94 -23.59
N LEU A 416 -3.98 -3.07 -24.41
CA LEU A 416 -5.37 -2.63 -24.26
C LEU A 416 -6.27 -3.40 -25.21
N ARG A 417 -7.40 -3.89 -24.68
CA ARG A 417 -8.45 -4.52 -25.46
C ARG A 417 -9.81 -4.11 -24.92
N LYS A 418 -10.74 -3.82 -25.81
CA LYS A 418 -12.08 -3.35 -25.46
C LYS A 418 -12.84 -4.36 -24.59
N THR A 419 -12.59 -5.65 -24.79
CA THR A 419 -13.19 -6.75 -24.01
C THR A 419 -12.75 -6.74 -22.55
N ASN A 420 -11.60 -6.14 -22.22
CA ASN A 420 -11.06 -6.13 -20.85
C ASN A 420 -11.52 -4.90 -20.05
N ARG A 421 -12.62 -4.25 -20.46
CA ARG A 421 -13.16 -3.08 -19.77
C ARG A 421 -13.73 -3.48 -18.41
N LEU A 422 -13.20 -2.90 -17.35
CA LEU A 422 -13.66 -3.09 -15.96
C LEU A 422 -14.89 -2.26 -15.63
N GLY A 423 -14.96 -1.05 -16.18
CA GLY A 423 -16.06 -0.15 -15.86
C GLY A 423 -16.02 1.15 -16.65
N THR A 424 -17.11 1.89 -16.54
CA THR A 424 -17.31 3.18 -17.20
C THR A 424 -17.71 4.19 -16.13
N GLY A 425 -16.86 5.19 -15.89
CA GLY A 425 -17.17 6.32 -15.04
C GLY A 425 -17.87 7.45 -15.81
N HIS A 426 -18.10 8.59 -15.14
CA HIS A 426 -18.74 9.75 -15.79
C HIS A 426 -17.86 10.40 -16.87
N HIS A 427 -16.53 10.25 -16.78
CA HIS A 427 -15.57 10.92 -17.65
C HIS A 427 -14.49 10.01 -18.21
N SER A 428 -14.57 8.70 -17.96
CA SER A 428 -13.50 7.78 -18.28
C SER A 428 -13.98 6.35 -18.46
N GLU A 429 -13.22 5.56 -19.21
CA GLU A 429 -13.30 4.09 -19.20
C GLU A 429 -12.10 3.53 -18.44
N VAL A 430 -12.29 2.42 -17.73
CA VAL A 430 -11.24 1.73 -16.99
C VAL A 430 -11.09 0.33 -17.54
N TYR A 431 -9.85 -0.09 -17.81
CA TYR A 431 -9.51 -1.41 -18.36
C TYR A 431 -8.61 -2.18 -17.40
N SER A 432 -8.79 -3.50 -17.36
CA SER A 432 -7.81 -4.44 -16.80
C SER A 432 -6.82 -4.78 -17.90
N ALA A 433 -5.65 -4.18 -17.86
CA ALA A 433 -4.69 -4.27 -18.94
C ALA A 433 -3.48 -5.12 -18.52
N PRO A 434 -3.09 -6.15 -19.30
CA PRO A 434 -1.78 -6.76 -19.16
C PRO A 434 -0.67 -5.72 -19.36
N LEU A 435 0.30 -5.74 -18.45
CA LEU A 435 1.47 -4.88 -18.45
C LEU A 435 2.73 -5.74 -18.41
N THR A 436 3.54 -5.60 -19.45
CA THR A 436 4.93 -6.10 -19.48
C THR A 436 5.81 -5.04 -18.83
N LEU A 437 6.48 -5.41 -17.74
CA LEU A 437 7.31 -4.51 -16.95
C LEU A 437 8.67 -4.24 -17.63
N PRO A 438 9.34 -3.11 -17.33
CA PRO A 438 10.66 -2.82 -17.88
C PRO A 438 11.70 -3.85 -17.39
N PRO A 439 12.54 -4.41 -18.28
CA PRO A 439 13.62 -5.29 -17.86
C PRO A 439 14.58 -4.60 -16.87
N PRO A 440 15.18 -5.35 -15.93
CA PRO A 440 15.02 -6.79 -15.69
C PRO A 440 13.85 -7.14 -14.76
N LEU A 441 12.95 -6.20 -14.45
CA LEU A 441 11.78 -6.46 -13.61
C LEU A 441 10.78 -7.35 -14.37
N SER A 442 10.28 -8.39 -13.72
CA SER A 442 9.25 -9.27 -14.29
C SER A 442 8.26 -9.73 -13.22
N ALA A 443 7.15 -10.33 -13.64
CA ALA A 443 6.17 -10.89 -12.74
C ALA A 443 6.37 -12.40 -12.50
N HIS A 444 5.88 -12.89 -11.36
CA HIS A 444 5.64 -14.31 -11.09
C HIS A 444 4.39 -14.80 -11.84
N SER A 445 4.46 -14.79 -13.18
CA SER A 445 3.44 -15.30 -14.11
C SER A 445 4.13 -15.97 -15.31
N ARG A 446 3.37 -16.74 -16.10
CA ARG A 446 3.95 -17.47 -17.26
C ARG A 446 4.53 -16.53 -18.32
N SER A 447 3.90 -15.38 -18.53
CA SER A 447 4.36 -14.36 -19.49
C SER A 447 5.28 -13.30 -18.88
N GLY A 448 5.52 -13.33 -17.57
CA GLY A 448 6.22 -12.26 -16.85
C GLY A 448 5.43 -10.94 -16.75
N GLN A 449 4.15 -10.94 -17.14
CA GLN A 449 3.26 -9.78 -17.06
C GLN A 449 2.42 -9.75 -15.78
N VAL A 450 1.93 -8.56 -15.45
CA VAL A 450 0.92 -8.31 -14.39
C VAL A 450 -0.34 -7.67 -15.01
N THR A 451 -1.44 -7.58 -14.27
CA THR A 451 -2.57 -6.70 -14.64
C THR A 451 -2.55 -5.40 -13.84
N VAL A 452 -2.90 -4.31 -14.51
CA VAL A 452 -3.10 -2.97 -13.93
C VAL A 452 -4.46 -2.41 -14.33
N ALA A 453 -4.97 -1.44 -13.56
CA ALA A 453 -6.07 -0.62 -14.01
C ALA A 453 -5.53 0.53 -14.89
N ALA A 454 -5.95 0.56 -16.15
CA ALA A 454 -5.67 1.64 -17.09
C ALA A 454 -6.94 2.49 -17.28
N LYS A 455 -6.93 3.72 -16.76
CA LYS A 455 -8.03 4.68 -16.89
C LYS A 455 -7.77 5.61 -18.08
N LEU A 456 -8.74 5.69 -18.98
CA LEU A 456 -8.72 6.49 -20.22
C LEU A 456 -9.80 7.57 -20.16
N ALA A 457 -9.49 8.78 -20.59
CA ALA A 457 -10.46 9.87 -20.69
C ALA A 457 -11.38 9.71 -21.90
N PHE A 458 -12.66 10.04 -21.72
CA PHE A 458 -13.60 10.20 -22.83
C PHE A 458 -13.14 11.25 -23.85
N PRO A 459 -13.68 11.25 -25.08
CA PRO A 459 -13.37 12.25 -26.11
C PRO A 459 -14.06 13.60 -25.84
N ARG A 460 -13.96 14.11 -24.61
CA ARG A 460 -14.46 15.42 -24.18
C ARG A 460 -13.32 16.20 -23.52
N CYS A 461 -13.20 17.50 -23.78
CA CYS A 461 -12.11 18.30 -23.21
C CYS A 461 -12.06 18.23 -21.67
N THR A 462 -13.22 18.28 -21.01
CA THR A 462 -13.32 18.21 -19.54
C THR A 462 -12.90 16.86 -18.97
N ALA A 463 -13.12 15.76 -19.69
CA ALA A 463 -12.67 14.44 -19.25
C ALA A 463 -11.14 14.34 -19.17
N HIS A 464 -10.43 14.99 -20.09
CA HIS A 464 -8.96 15.04 -20.07
C HIS A 464 -8.46 15.87 -18.90
N THR A 465 -9.08 17.02 -18.64
CA THR A 465 -8.74 17.86 -17.49
C THR A 465 -8.99 17.14 -16.16
N LEU A 466 -10.11 16.42 -16.02
CA LEU A 466 -10.42 15.66 -14.81
C LEU A 466 -9.44 14.50 -14.60
N LEU A 467 -9.10 13.74 -15.65
CA LEU A 467 -8.14 12.65 -15.53
C LEU A 467 -6.72 13.16 -15.21
N HIS A 468 -6.35 14.33 -15.75
CA HIS A 468 -5.11 15.01 -15.39
C HIS A 468 -5.12 15.47 -13.92
N ASN A 469 -6.22 16.06 -13.44
CA ASN A 469 -6.33 16.47 -12.04
C ASN A 469 -6.25 15.26 -11.09
N GLU A 470 -6.89 14.15 -11.45
CA GLU A 470 -6.80 12.89 -10.71
C GLU A 470 -5.36 12.38 -10.64
N ALA A 471 -4.67 12.32 -11.78
CA ALA A 471 -3.26 11.92 -11.85
C ALA A 471 -2.34 12.81 -11.00
N ARG A 472 -2.55 14.13 -11.07
CA ARG A 472 -1.82 15.11 -10.26
C ARG A 472 -2.05 14.90 -8.76
N THR A 473 -3.29 14.61 -8.38
CA THR A 473 -3.66 14.33 -6.98
C THR A 473 -3.00 13.02 -6.50
N TYR A 474 -3.02 11.96 -7.32
CA TYR A 474 -2.32 10.72 -6.99
C TYR A 474 -0.83 10.90 -6.74
N ALA A 475 -0.17 11.71 -7.58
CA ALA A 475 1.24 12.02 -7.44
C ALA A 475 1.60 12.81 -6.16
N GLN A 476 0.60 13.44 -5.52
CA GLN A 476 0.79 14.17 -4.25
C GLN A 476 0.62 13.30 -3.02
N PHE A 477 -0.03 12.12 -3.14
CA PHE A 477 -0.22 11.27 -1.98
C PHE A 477 1.11 10.71 -1.50
N PRO A 478 1.42 10.82 -0.20
CA PRO A 478 2.57 10.14 0.36
C PRO A 478 2.36 8.62 0.26
N LYS A 479 3.46 7.85 0.10
CA LYS A 479 3.42 6.39 -0.09
C LYS A 479 2.58 5.68 0.98
N HIS A 480 2.60 6.16 2.22
CA HIS A 480 1.83 5.55 3.31
C HIS A 480 0.30 5.59 3.13
N MET A 481 -0.25 6.45 2.26
CA MET A 481 -1.68 6.42 1.91
C MET A 481 -2.04 5.30 0.93
N GLN A 482 -1.04 4.67 0.33
CA GLN A 482 -1.15 3.62 -0.68
C GLN A 482 -0.59 2.27 -0.18
N GLU A 483 -0.04 2.26 1.04
CA GLU A 483 0.56 1.10 1.70
C GLU A 483 -0.33 0.57 2.82
N HIS A 484 -0.22 -0.72 3.08
CA HIS A 484 -0.90 -1.36 4.22
C HIS A 484 0.08 -1.37 5.39
N TYR A 485 -0.33 -0.93 6.57
CA TYR A 485 0.47 -0.99 7.78
C TYR A 485 -0.12 -1.99 8.78
N CYS A 486 0.74 -2.56 9.61
CA CYS A 486 0.30 -3.43 10.68
C CYS A 486 -0.44 -2.66 11.77
N GLY A 487 -1.24 -3.40 12.54
CA GLY A 487 -1.98 -2.88 13.68
C GLY A 487 -3.19 -2.03 13.30
N TYR A 488 -3.56 -1.17 14.23
CA TYR A 488 -4.78 -0.39 14.19
C TYR A 488 -4.48 1.06 14.57
N ASN A 489 -5.35 1.97 14.16
CA ASN A 489 -5.30 3.36 14.58
C ASN A 489 -6.66 3.87 15.03
N VAL A 490 -6.64 4.97 15.79
CA VAL A 490 -7.84 5.73 16.15
C VAL A 490 -7.86 6.98 15.28
N VAL A 491 -8.93 7.16 14.51
CA VAL A 491 -9.09 8.24 13.54
C VAL A 491 -10.23 9.15 14.00
N PRO A 492 -9.97 10.24 14.73
CA PRO A 492 -11.04 11.13 15.17
C PRO A 492 -11.90 11.62 13.98
N PRO A 493 -13.23 11.75 14.15
CA PRO A 493 -14.00 11.50 15.37
C PRO A 493 -14.33 10.02 15.64
N CYS A 494 -13.95 9.08 14.77
CA CYS A 494 -14.11 7.64 15.02
C CYS A 494 -13.30 7.24 16.26
N ARG A 495 -14.01 6.82 17.30
CA ARG A 495 -13.36 6.40 18.54
C ARG A 495 -12.87 4.97 18.50
N PHE A 496 -13.44 4.14 17.64
CA PHE A 496 -13.09 2.73 17.51
C PHE A 496 -11.80 2.57 16.70
N PRO A 497 -10.87 1.71 17.15
CA PRO A 497 -9.69 1.42 16.34
C PRO A 497 -10.08 0.73 15.04
N VAL A 498 -9.49 1.18 13.93
CA VAL A 498 -9.66 0.59 12.60
C VAL A 498 -8.31 0.11 12.07
N PRO A 499 -8.27 -0.88 11.17
CA PRO A 499 -7.02 -1.31 10.55
C PRO A 499 -6.31 -0.16 9.83
N VAL A 500 -4.97 -0.13 9.87
CA VAL A 500 -4.17 0.87 9.16
C VAL A 500 -3.97 0.45 7.69
N GLY A 501 -5.08 0.36 6.94
CA GLY A 501 -5.06 0.02 5.52
C GLY A 501 -4.73 1.21 4.60
N PRO A 502 -4.41 0.96 3.32
CA PRO A 502 -4.28 2.02 2.33
C PRO A 502 -5.60 2.79 2.19
N VAL A 503 -5.49 4.09 1.99
CA VAL A 503 -6.63 4.98 1.73
C VAL A 503 -6.94 5.04 0.24
N VAL A 504 -5.91 5.07 -0.60
CA VAL A 504 -6.04 5.25 -2.06
C VAL A 504 -5.27 4.17 -2.83
N PRO A 505 -5.63 3.88 -4.09
CA PRO A 505 -4.91 2.93 -4.95
C PRO A 505 -3.44 3.27 -5.11
N LYS A 506 -2.60 2.26 -5.38
CA LYS A 506 -1.23 2.53 -5.82
C LYS A 506 -1.21 3.24 -7.17
N TYR A 507 -0.37 4.27 -7.27
CA TYR A 507 -0.13 5.04 -8.48
C TYR A 507 1.11 4.54 -9.22
N PHE A 508 0.95 4.12 -10.47
CA PHE A 508 2.06 3.62 -11.32
C PHE A 508 2.49 4.61 -12.41
N GLY A 509 1.78 5.72 -12.54
CA GLY A 509 2.17 6.81 -13.42
C GLY A 509 1.01 7.36 -14.25
N PHE A 510 1.24 8.54 -14.81
CA PHE A 510 0.36 9.20 -15.77
C PHE A 510 1.14 9.42 -17.05
N TYR A 511 0.56 9.03 -18.17
CA TYR A 511 1.25 8.91 -19.43
C TYR A 511 0.51 9.70 -20.50
N LEU A 512 1.28 10.49 -21.25
CA LEU A 512 0.78 11.32 -22.34
C LEU A 512 1.31 10.80 -23.69
N PRO A 513 0.51 10.86 -24.75
CA PRO A 513 0.90 10.35 -26.06
C PRO A 513 2.05 11.16 -26.65
N VAL A 514 2.90 10.51 -27.44
CA VAL A 514 4.08 11.11 -28.06
C VAL A 514 3.87 11.20 -29.57
N GLY A 515 4.17 12.35 -30.16
CA GLY A 515 4.09 12.60 -31.59
C GLY A 515 5.26 12.01 -32.38
N GLU A 516 5.18 12.12 -33.71
CA GLU A 516 6.26 11.71 -34.62
C GLU A 516 7.56 12.48 -34.36
N ASP A 517 7.47 13.70 -33.84
CA ASP A 517 8.59 14.55 -33.45
C ASP A 517 9.25 14.14 -32.12
N GLY A 518 8.71 13.11 -31.45
CA GLY A 518 9.20 12.63 -30.16
C GLY A 518 8.76 13.47 -28.96
N ASN A 519 7.98 14.54 -29.18
CA ASN A 519 7.46 15.39 -28.12
C ASN A 519 6.11 14.88 -27.61
N VAL A 520 5.80 15.23 -26.36
CA VAL A 520 4.50 14.92 -25.77
C VAL A 520 3.41 15.75 -26.47
N ILE A 521 2.36 15.10 -26.94
CA ILE A 521 1.17 15.73 -27.49
C ILE A 521 0.29 16.17 -26.32
N TRP A 522 0.66 17.28 -25.72
CA TRP A 522 -0.13 17.97 -24.72
C TRP A 522 0.02 19.46 -24.95
N ARG A 523 -0.84 20.02 -25.80
CA ARG A 523 -0.90 21.47 -25.95
C ARG A 523 -1.73 22.04 -24.82
N ASP A 524 -1.38 23.22 -24.33
CA ASP A 524 -2.23 23.97 -23.41
C ASP A 524 -3.63 24.16 -24.01
N GLU A 525 -3.77 24.19 -25.33
CA GLU A 525 -5.05 24.20 -26.05
C GLU A 525 -5.71 22.82 -26.20
N GLU A 526 -4.95 21.71 -26.16
CA GLU A 526 -5.43 20.34 -26.34
C GLU A 526 -5.54 19.52 -25.03
N GLY A 527 -5.24 20.15 -23.89
CA GLY A 527 -5.32 19.52 -22.57
C GLY A 527 -5.96 20.42 -21.52
N ALA A 528 -5.99 21.74 -21.74
CA ALA A 528 -6.80 22.63 -20.91
C ALA A 528 -8.26 22.57 -21.34
N LYS A 529 -9.11 22.63 -20.32
CA LYS A 529 -10.53 22.93 -20.48
C LYS A 529 -10.66 24.21 -21.31
N HIS A 530 -11.32 24.12 -22.47
CA HIS A 530 -11.68 25.32 -23.23
C HIS A 530 -12.44 26.29 -22.32
N SER A 531 -12.17 27.58 -22.42
CA SER A 531 -12.70 28.62 -21.53
C SER A 531 -14.23 28.60 -21.39
N GLU A 532 -14.94 28.22 -22.46
CA GLU A 532 -16.41 28.17 -22.50
C GLU A 532 -16.99 26.80 -22.10
N CYS A 533 -16.17 25.75 -22.03
CA CYS A 533 -16.66 24.42 -21.69
C CYS A 533 -16.93 24.29 -20.19
N SER A 534 -17.93 23.50 -19.82
CA SER A 534 -18.18 23.08 -18.42
C SER A 534 -18.18 21.56 -18.33
N GLU A 535 -18.25 21.00 -17.12
CA GLU A 535 -18.33 19.54 -16.97
C GLU A 535 -19.59 18.95 -17.62
N GLU A 536 -20.70 19.69 -17.53
CA GLU A 536 -21.98 19.35 -18.17
C GLU A 536 -21.93 19.61 -19.69
N ASN A 537 -21.27 20.69 -20.11
CA ASN A 537 -21.18 21.16 -21.49
C ASN A 537 -19.75 21.06 -22.01
N GLY A 538 -19.17 19.86 -21.98
CA GLY A 538 -17.85 19.60 -22.55
C GLY A 538 -17.93 19.33 -24.06
N CYS A 539 -17.14 20.05 -24.86
CA CYS A 539 -17.11 19.80 -26.31
C CYS A 539 -16.40 18.49 -26.65
N LYS A 540 -16.79 17.86 -27.77
CA LYS A 540 -16.12 16.66 -28.29
C LYS A 540 -14.76 17.03 -28.88
N VAL A 541 -13.73 16.28 -28.52
CA VAL A 541 -12.35 16.50 -28.97
C VAL A 541 -11.82 15.28 -29.70
N ARG A 542 -10.84 15.48 -30.58
CA ARG A 542 -10.15 14.40 -31.32
C ARG A 542 -8.83 13.99 -30.66
N TRP A 543 -8.57 14.47 -29.45
CA TRP A 543 -7.33 14.22 -28.73
C TRP A 543 -7.21 12.75 -28.33
N LEU A 544 -5.98 12.25 -28.41
CA LEU A 544 -5.59 10.95 -27.89
C LEU A 544 -5.81 10.93 -26.38
N SER A 545 -6.34 9.83 -25.85
CA SER A 545 -6.56 9.74 -24.41
C SER A 545 -5.23 9.72 -23.66
N PRO A 546 -5.04 10.55 -22.61
CA PRO A 546 -4.01 10.26 -21.62
C PRO A 546 -4.35 8.95 -20.88
N ILE A 547 -3.35 8.35 -20.24
CA ILE A 547 -3.47 7.07 -19.54
C ILE A 547 -3.01 7.25 -18.09
N LEU A 548 -3.90 6.93 -17.14
CA LEU A 548 -3.55 6.80 -15.72
C LEU A 548 -3.44 5.32 -15.37
N LEU A 549 -2.25 4.89 -14.93
CA LEU A 549 -2.01 3.52 -14.48
C LEU A 549 -2.05 3.45 -12.95
N MET A 550 -2.84 2.51 -12.43
CA MET A 550 -3.05 2.35 -10.98
C MET A 550 -3.40 0.92 -10.58
N GLU A 551 -3.41 0.66 -9.27
CA GLU A 551 -3.89 -0.60 -8.67
C GLU A 551 -5.33 -0.91 -9.12
N GLN A 552 -5.59 -2.17 -9.48
CA GLN A 552 -6.93 -2.64 -9.80
C GLN A 552 -7.73 -2.94 -8.52
N CYS A 553 -8.57 -1.99 -8.11
CA CYS A 553 -9.31 -2.06 -6.85
C CYS A 553 -10.73 -2.63 -7.04
N GLY A 554 -10.90 -3.92 -6.72
CA GLY A 554 -12.14 -4.73 -6.72
C GLY A 554 -13.45 -4.11 -7.22
N GLU A 555 -14.49 -4.13 -6.38
CA GLU A 555 -15.87 -3.73 -6.70
C GLU A 555 -16.34 -2.59 -5.80
N PRO A 556 -17.31 -1.77 -6.20
CA PRO A 556 -17.85 -0.71 -5.34
C PRO A 556 -18.47 -1.26 -4.04
N VAL A 557 -18.38 -0.50 -2.94
CA VAL A 557 -18.99 -0.91 -1.66
C VAL A 557 -20.51 -0.76 -1.67
N GLU A 558 -21.16 -1.59 -0.85
CA GLU A 558 -22.60 -1.53 -0.58
C GLU A 558 -22.82 -1.41 0.95
N PRO A 559 -22.86 -0.19 1.52
CA PRO A 559 -22.83 0.01 2.98
C PRO A 559 -23.97 -0.67 3.74
N ALA A 560 -25.12 -0.88 3.10
CA ALA A 560 -26.26 -1.61 3.66
C ALA A 560 -25.94 -3.08 3.98
N LYS A 561 -24.98 -3.69 3.26
CA LYS A 561 -24.52 -5.07 3.48
C LYS A 561 -23.37 -5.18 4.49
N PHE A 562 -22.84 -4.05 4.95
CA PHE A 562 -21.63 -4.01 5.77
C PHE A 562 -21.94 -4.08 7.26
N THR A 563 -20.96 -4.56 8.03
CA THR A 563 -20.97 -4.41 9.49
C THR A 563 -20.68 -2.98 9.88
N VAL A 564 -20.99 -2.61 11.14
CA VAL A 564 -20.60 -1.29 11.69
C VAL A 564 -19.09 -1.06 11.58
N ASP A 565 -18.27 -2.09 11.81
CA ASP A 565 -16.82 -1.99 11.72
C ASP A 565 -16.35 -1.71 10.29
N GLN A 566 -16.93 -2.39 9.28
CA GLN A 566 -16.61 -2.16 7.88
C GLN A 566 -17.03 -0.75 7.40
N ARG A 567 -18.22 -0.29 7.81
CA ARG A 567 -18.65 1.10 7.54
C ARG A 567 -17.71 2.10 8.20
N THR A 568 -17.34 1.87 9.46
CA THR A 568 -16.39 2.72 10.19
C THR A 568 -15.01 2.74 9.53
N GLU A 569 -14.53 1.60 9.05
CA GLU A 569 -13.27 1.52 8.29
C GLU A 569 -13.35 2.34 7.00
N CYS A 570 -14.44 2.23 6.23
CA CYS A 570 -14.66 3.04 5.03
C CYS A 570 -14.68 4.55 5.35
N PHE A 571 -15.39 4.94 6.41
CA PHE A 571 -15.47 6.34 6.83
C PHE A 571 -14.10 6.86 7.29
N SER A 572 -13.30 6.01 7.96
CA SER A 572 -11.94 6.35 8.35
C SER A 572 -11.01 6.65 7.17
N LEU A 573 -11.29 6.14 5.96
CA LEU A 573 -10.53 6.47 4.76
C LEU A 573 -10.70 7.95 4.41
N VAL A 574 -11.94 8.45 4.48
CA VAL A 574 -12.28 9.85 4.19
C VAL A 574 -11.62 10.77 5.20
N LEU A 575 -11.73 10.45 6.50
CA LEU A 575 -11.09 11.23 7.55
C LEU A 575 -9.57 11.27 7.39
N ARG A 576 -8.93 10.13 7.06
CA ARG A 576 -7.48 10.09 6.81
C ARG A 576 -7.06 10.84 5.56
N LEU A 577 -7.92 10.91 4.54
CA LEU A 577 -7.71 11.77 3.38
C LEU A 577 -7.77 13.26 3.79
N HIS A 578 -8.71 13.62 4.65
CA HIS A 578 -8.90 14.99 5.16
C HIS A 578 -7.75 15.45 6.05
N GLU A 579 -7.08 14.55 6.77
CA GLU A 579 -5.83 14.85 7.51
C GLU A 579 -4.69 15.33 6.59
N LEU A 580 -4.75 15.04 5.28
CA LEU A 580 -3.82 15.60 4.28
C LEU A 580 -4.32 16.91 3.68
N HIS A 581 -5.44 17.47 4.16
CA HIS A 581 -6.12 18.62 3.58
C HIS A 581 -6.45 18.41 2.09
N ILE A 582 -6.96 17.21 1.78
CA ILE A 582 -7.43 16.82 0.45
C ILE A 582 -8.91 16.43 0.55
N THR A 583 -9.75 16.97 -0.32
CA THR A 583 -11.11 16.45 -0.55
C THR A 583 -11.13 15.56 -1.79
N GLN A 584 -11.98 14.54 -1.81
CA GLN A 584 -12.22 13.74 -3.02
C GLN A 584 -12.97 14.57 -4.08
N GLY A 585 -13.91 15.43 -3.65
CA GLY A 585 -14.60 16.44 -4.45
C GLY A 585 -15.89 15.98 -5.15
N SER A 586 -16.22 14.70 -5.05
CA SER A 586 -17.42 14.05 -5.58
C SER A 586 -17.69 12.73 -4.85
N PHE A 587 -17.72 12.80 -3.53
CA PHE A 587 -17.86 11.62 -2.71
C PHE A 587 -19.18 10.90 -3.00
N TYR A 588 -19.11 9.60 -3.23
CA TYR A 588 -20.23 8.68 -3.35
C TYR A 588 -19.75 7.29 -2.93
N VAL A 589 -20.64 6.44 -2.41
CA VAL A 589 -20.27 5.05 -2.02
C VAL A 589 -19.64 4.27 -3.17
N ARG A 590 -20.07 4.54 -4.41
CA ARG A 590 -19.50 3.89 -5.61
C ARG A 590 -18.01 4.15 -5.83
N ASN A 591 -17.49 5.23 -5.22
CA ASN A 591 -16.08 5.63 -5.29
C ASN A 591 -15.25 5.07 -4.12
N ILE A 592 -15.83 4.20 -3.29
CA ILE A 592 -15.08 3.34 -2.39
C ILE A 592 -15.14 1.93 -2.94
N MET A 593 -13.97 1.35 -3.18
CA MET A 593 -13.82 0.00 -3.71
C MET A 593 -13.49 -0.97 -2.57
N ILE A 594 -14.02 -2.18 -2.64
CA ILE A 594 -13.73 -3.32 -1.77
C ILE A 594 -13.12 -4.45 -2.58
N GLN A 595 -12.13 -5.12 -2.01
CA GLN A 595 -11.59 -6.38 -2.54
C GLN A 595 -11.32 -7.39 -1.42
N PRO A 596 -11.31 -8.70 -1.74
CA PRO A 596 -10.93 -9.74 -0.78
C PRO A 596 -9.53 -9.50 -0.21
N GLY A 597 -9.36 -9.68 1.09
CA GLY A 597 -8.08 -9.55 1.77
C GLY A 597 -7.83 -10.62 2.83
N PRO A 598 -6.78 -10.49 3.65
CA PRO A 598 -5.70 -9.50 3.53
C PRO A 598 -4.85 -9.69 2.26
N LEU A 599 -4.34 -8.59 1.69
CA LEU A 599 -3.59 -8.64 0.42
C LEU A 599 -2.23 -9.34 0.52
N ARG A 600 -1.70 -9.55 1.73
CA ARG A 600 -0.47 -10.33 1.96
C ARG A 600 -0.60 -11.82 1.65
N PHE A 601 -1.84 -12.32 1.52
CA PHE A 601 -2.10 -13.70 1.18
C PHE A 601 -2.31 -13.88 -0.32
N PRO A 602 -2.01 -15.06 -0.89
CA PRO A 602 -2.29 -15.32 -2.29
C PRO A 602 -3.79 -15.18 -2.59
N PRO A 603 -4.19 -14.79 -3.81
CA PRO A 603 -5.60 -14.54 -4.16
C PRO A 603 -6.58 -15.63 -3.71
N ALA A 604 -6.21 -16.90 -3.85
CA ALA A 604 -7.03 -18.05 -3.46
C ALA A 604 -7.34 -18.15 -1.95
N ARG A 605 -6.58 -17.46 -1.09
CA ARG A 605 -6.75 -17.44 0.38
C ARG A 605 -7.33 -16.13 0.90
N ARG A 606 -7.67 -15.20 0.01
CA ARG A 606 -8.28 -13.91 0.39
C ARG A 606 -9.79 -14.07 0.55
N SER A 607 -10.39 -13.27 1.41
CA SER A 607 -11.82 -13.31 1.70
C SER A 607 -12.40 -11.93 1.99
N PHE A 608 -13.73 -11.79 1.87
CA PHE A 608 -14.46 -10.59 2.30
C PHE A 608 -14.69 -10.50 3.81
N SER A 609 -14.30 -11.53 4.58
CA SER A 609 -14.29 -11.44 6.05
C SER A 609 -13.19 -10.53 6.59
N ARG A 610 -12.15 -10.26 5.77
CA ARG A 610 -11.06 -9.33 6.07
C ARG A 610 -10.77 -8.48 4.83
N PRO A 611 -11.74 -7.65 4.41
CA PRO A 611 -11.66 -6.94 3.15
C PRO A 611 -10.57 -5.86 3.17
N SER A 612 -10.25 -5.34 1.99
CA SER A 612 -9.40 -4.17 1.83
C SER A 612 -10.14 -3.11 1.03
N PHE A 613 -10.09 -1.86 1.50
CA PHE A 613 -10.84 -0.75 0.90
C PHE A 613 -9.94 0.31 0.26
N ARG A 614 -10.46 1.05 -0.73
CA ARG A 614 -9.77 2.18 -1.41
C ARG A 614 -10.76 3.26 -1.82
N ILE A 615 -10.43 4.53 -1.63
CA ILE A 615 -11.13 5.66 -2.27
C ILE A 615 -10.54 5.87 -3.66
N ILE A 616 -11.39 6.01 -4.67
CA ILE A 616 -11.01 6.27 -6.06
C ILE A 616 -11.63 7.57 -6.60
N ASP A 617 -11.33 7.88 -7.87
CA ASP A 617 -11.96 8.93 -8.66
C ASP A 617 -11.65 10.38 -8.21
N PHE A 618 -10.38 10.72 -8.12
CA PHE A 618 -9.92 12.07 -7.70
C PHE A 618 -10.00 13.14 -8.79
N GLY A 619 -10.88 12.97 -9.79
CA GLY A 619 -11.01 13.91 -10.91
C GLY A 619 -11.39 15.32 -10.46
N ARG A 620 -12.15 15.44 -9.37
CA ARG A 620 -12.59 16.71 -8.77
C ARG A 620 -11.88 17.05 -7.46
N ALA A 621 -10.79 16.33 -7.15
CA ALA A 621 -10.10 16.52 -5.90
C ALA A 621 -9.52 17.92 -5.77
N ARG A 622 -9.52 18.41 -4.54
CA ARG A 622 -8.90 19.70 -4.16
C ARG A 622 -7.89 19.41 -3.06
N SER A 623 -6.66 19.89 -3.23
CA SER A 623 -5.65 19.85 -2.17
C SER A 623 -5.24 21.25 -1.76
N LEU A 624 -4.97 21.43 -0.47
CA LEU A 624 -4.52 22.72 0.05
C LEU A 624 -3.28 23.23 -0.69
N ASP A 625 -2.29 22.37 -0.90
CA ASP A 625 -1.05 22.71 -1.59
C ASP A 625 -1.30 23.22 -3.02
N GLN A 626 -2.19 22.57 -3.77
CA GLN A 626 -2.57 23.03 -5.11
C GLN A 626 -3.30 24.36 -5.07
N LEU A 627 -4.21 24.56 -4.11
CA LEU A 627 -4.99 25.78 -4.01
C LEU A 627 -4.15 26.98 -3.56
N LEU A 628 -3.10 26.75 -2.76
CA LEU A 628 -2.19 27.79 -2.28
C LEU A 628 -1.05 28.09 -3.28
N ALA A 629 -0.80 27.22 -4.26
CA ALA A 629 0.25 27.43 -5.25
C ALA A 629 0.03 28.74 -6.02
N GLY A 630 1.03 29.64 -5.99
CA GLY A 630 0.99 30.93 -6.67
C GLY A 630 0.05 31.97 -6.06
N LYS A 631 -0.53 31.73 -4.88
CA LYS A 631 -1.39 32.71 -4.19
C LYS A 631 -0.59 33.61 -3.25
N GLU A 632 -0.89 34.91 -3.28
CA GLU A 632 -0.40 35.88 -2.30
C GLU A 632 -0.97 35.60 -0.90
N GLU A 633 -0.26 36.05 0.14
CA GLU A 633 -0.57 35.78 1.55
C GLU A 633 -1.98 36.22 1.95
N THR A 634 -2.44 37.37 1.46
CA THR A 634 -3.78 37.93 1.71
C THR A 634 -4.91 37.04 1.19
N GLY A 635 -4.67 36.23 0.15
CA GLY A 635 -5.65 35.30 -0.42
C GLY A 635 -5.69 33.93 0.26
N ARG A 636 -4.68 33.56 1.04
CA ARG A 636 -4.54 32.19 1.60
C ARG A 636 -5.61 31.88 2.63
N ALA A 637 -5.98 32.85 3.47
CA ALA A 637 -6.99 32.66 4.52
C ALA A 637 -8.36 32.28 3.93
N GLY A 638 -8.77 32.94 2.83
CA GLY A 638 -10.02 32.63 2.14
C GLY A 638 -10.03 31.23 1.56
N VAL A 639 -8.93 30.83 0.90
CA VAL A 639 -8.74 29.47 0.34
C VAL A 639 -8.79 28.41 1.43
N ILE A 640 -8.11 28.62 2.56
CA ILE A 640 -8.12 27.70 3.70
C ILE A 640 -9.54 27.53 4.25
N SER A 641 -10.27 28.64 4.40
CA SER A 641 -11.64 28.63 4.92
C SER A 641 -12.61 27.91 3.98
N GLU A 642 -12.44 28.09 2.68
CA GLU A 642 -13.24 27.40 1.66
C GLU A 642 -12.96 25.88 1.65
N LEU A 643 -11.69 25.49 1.73
CA LEU A 643 -11.31 24.08 1.80
C LEU A 643 -11.82 23.43 3.08
N GLN A 644 -11.74 24.11 4.22
CA GLN A 644 -12.28 23.62 5.50
C GLN A 644 -13.79 23.36 5.42
N ARG A 645 -14.54 24.24 4.74
CA ARG A 645 -15.96 24.01 4.48
C ARG A 645 -16.18 22.78 3.60
N ALA A 646 -15.40 22.64 2.52
CA ALA A 646 -15.50 21.48 1.63
C ALA A 646 -15.17 20.15 2.33
N LEU A 647 -14.16 20.13 3.22
CA LEU A 647 -13.84 18.97 4.05
C LEU A 647 -15.01 18.60 4.97
N TRP A 648 -15.62 19.60 5.62
CA TRP A 648 -16.78 19.38 6.49
C TRP A 648 -17.99 18.85 5.72
N ASP A 649 -18.29 19.44 4.56
CA ASP A 649 -19.41 19.01 3.71
C ASP A 649 -19.21 17.58 3.20
N GLU A 650 -17.99 17.23 2.78
CA GLU A 650 -17.64 15.87 2.36
C GLU A 650 -17.67 14.87 3.53
N GLU A 651 -17.23 15.26 4.74
CA GLU A 651 -17.36 14.41 5.93
C GLU A 651 -18.83 14.11 6.23
N LYS A 652 -19.68 15.14 6.21
CA LYS A 652 -21.13 14.99 6.43
C LYS A 652 -21.74 14.05 5.38
N GLN A 653 -21.46 14.30 4.10
CA GLN A 653 -21.94 13.46 3.02
C GLN A 653 -21.46 12.01 3.20
N ALA A 654 -20.19 11.80 3.57
CA ALA A 654 -19.65 10.48 3.80
C ALA A 654 -20.34 9.75 4.95
N ARG A 655 -20.70 10.43 6.04
CA ARG A 655 -21.48 9.82 7.13
C ARG A 655 -22.85 9.34 6.66
N ASP A 656 -23.56 10.18 5.90
CA ASP A 656 -24.91 9.89 5.42
C ASP A 656 -24.88 8.71 4.43
N GLU A 657 -24.02 8.79 3.42
CA GLU A 657 -23.84 7.78 2.37
C GLU A 657 -23.33 6.43 2.92
N LEU A 658 -22.43 6.45 3.91
CA LEU A 658 -21.91 5.24 4.54
C LEU A 658 -22.78 4.71 5.66
N LEU A 659 -23.95 5.31 5.96
CA LEU A 659 -24.84 4.87 7.05
C LEU A 659 -24.11 4.82 8.41
N ILE A 660 -23.29 5.85 8.68
CA ILE A 660 -22.60 6.01 9.96
C ILE A 660 -23.57 6.61 10.96
N GLU A 661 -24.08 5.78 11.86
CA GLU A 661 -24.76 6.24 13.08
C GLU A 661 -23.82 7.16 13.86
N GLU A 662 -24.39 8.07 14.67
CA GLU A 662 -23.58 8.93 15.54
C GLU A 662 -22.48 8.09 16.19
N CYS A 663 -21.22 8.52 16.03
CA CYS A 663 -20.05 7.90 16.66
C CYS A 663 -20.11 8.17 18.18
N GLY A 664 -21.16 7.66 18.82
CA GLY A 664 -21.60 7.94 20.17
C GLY A 664 -20.75 7.23 21.21
N PHE A 665 -20.77 7.81 22.41
CA PHE A 665 -20.31 7.18 23.64
C PHE A 665 -21.33 6.16 24.14
#